data_AF-A0A7W8HAB0-F1
#
_entry.id   AF-A0A7W8HAB0-F1
#
_cell.length_a   1.000
_cell.length_b   1.000
_cell.length_c   1.000
_cell.angle_alpha   90.00
_cell.angle_beta   90.00
_cell.angle_gamma   90.00
#
_symmetry.space_group_name_H-M   'P 1'
#
loop_
_entity.id
_entity.type
_entity.pdbx_description
1 polymer ?
#
loop_
_entity_poly.entity_id
_entity_poly.type
_entity_poly.pdbx_seq_one_letter_code
_entity_poly.pdbx_strand_id
1 'polypeptide(L)'
;MKGKIIKTVIAVGLAFSMTFNTGIPALANSNMAETETGQVETYDASEDGESTDETTEESIQDTGTVESTGENIQDTYAQETKSIEIQTEETQMPESQTVTETEQAVTVETETVLQTQLESETIEIDSFAGSSIATATSISLGKTYQGMVSETNKKNYYKFTIPSSGRVTNTAIAHAGGINYFIYDSAGNEVYHGDPGWNSTTGQSSVDDTIDLTKGTYYFAVIYSWMDGSYSFNLSFGSANESFTETNGGTNNSMARANGISLNTSYKGQIAGNDTIDYYKFTIGSSGRITNYATAEIATINYYIYDTSGNELYHGYSERNSVTGQSSIEDTIDLTKGTYYFAVAQNYGTGNYSFKLQFASAGESFTETGNGTDNTMATARNISLGKTYKGQIAVNDDKDYYKFTVSSTGRYVNTATAYMRGVNYYIYDLSGHEVYHGDAVWNETLRYSSITDKFELEKGTYYFVVTRYLDYGNGNYSFKLSSYAQVTGISLNKSNATLTEKGQTLQLTASVKPDNATNKDVEWSSSDSSVASVNDHGLVTAKNNGTATITAKTKENEKTARCVVTVYNMSTEGASGFVYRLYTNMLNRQPDISGHSSWVSVLQKRDDTGAGVAWGFVFSTEVKNQNLSNTEFVKRLYRTFLDREADSAGLSSWVKQLDNGISREMIFKGFAESAEFTSICRSYGITRGNVNLAAPRDQNAGVTMFVFRCYQKALGRNADTSGLNNWANVLLTHKETPKQVAHGFIFSPEMNSKNLSNREFIKVLYRVFLDREADSAGLESWVRVLEQEGKSREHVFNGFADSPEFQKIVASYGL
;
A
#
# COMPACT_ATOMS: atom_id res chain seq x y z
N MET A 1 -40.69 8.44 -23.19
CA MET A 1 -41.75 9.41 -22.84
C MET A 1 -41.74 9.62 -21.33
N LYS A 2 -41.75 10.87 -20.88
CA LYS A 2 -41.79 11.26 -19.46
C LYS A 2 -43.15 10.88 -18.87
N GLY A 3 -43.17 10.23 -17.70
CA GLY A 3 -44.39 9.89 -16.97
C GLY A 3 -44.15 9.91 -15.46
N LYS A 4 -44.54 11.03 -14.82
CA LYS A 4 -44.55 11.27 -13.38
C LYS A 4 -45.28 10.13 -12.62
N ILE A 5 -44.68 9.64 -11.54
CA ILE A 5 -45.39 8.82 -10.54
C ILE A 5 -45.60 9.66 -9.27
N ILE A 6 -46.85 9.66 -8.84
CA ILE A 6 -47.42 10.34 -7.68
C ILE A 6 -47.03 9.57 -6.40
N LYS A 7 -46.51 10.29 -5.40
CA LYS A 7 -46.32 9.78 -4.04
C LYS A 7 -47.66 9.79 -3.28
N THR A 8 -48.12 8.62 -2.85
CA THR A 8 -49.17 8.48 -1.82
C THR A 8 -48.51 7.96 -0.54
N VAL A 9 -48.54 8.78 0.51
CA VAL A 9 -48.10 8.43 1.86
C VAL A 9 -49.33 7.91 2.62
N ILE A 10 -49.27 6.67 3.08
CA ILE A 10 -50.23 6.09 4.02
C ILE A 10 -49.55 6.10 5.40
N ALA A 11 -50.07 6.92 6.31
CA ALA A 11 -49.77 6.87 7.73
C ALA A 11 -50.83 6.02 8.42
N VAL A 12 -50.42 4.97 9.12
CA VAL A 12 -51.27 4.23 10.07
C VAL A 12 -50.58 4.29 11.42
N GLY A 13 -51.15 5.11 12.32
CA GLY A 13 -50.88 5.06 13.75
C GLY A 13 -51.79 4.05 14.42
N LEU A 14 -51.24 3.23 15.30
CA LEU A 14 -51.99 2.40 16.24
C LEU A 14 -51.33 2.53 17.62
N ALA A 15 -52.04 3.21 18.50
CA ALA A 15 -51.77 3.28 19.92
C ALA A 15 -52.35 2.04 20.60
N PHE A 16 -51.64 1.47 21.57
CA PHE A 16 -52.26 0.62 22.59
C PHE A 16 -51.64 0.94 23.95
N SER A 17 -52.52 1.32 24.88
CA SER A 17 -52.27 1.58 26.29
C SER A 17 -52.71 0.36 27.08
N MET A 18 -51.92 -0.07 28.07
CA MET A 18 -52.44 -0.76 29.26
C MET A 18 -51.50 -0.56 30.46
N THR A 19 -51.98 0.22 31.43
CA THR A 19 -51.55 0.25 32.83
C THR A 19 -51.88 -1.05 33.55
N PHE A 20 -51.02 -1.50 34.47
CA PHE A 20 -51.45 -1.98 35.80
C PHE A 20 -50.37 -1.75 36.85
N ASN A 21 -50.85 -1.33 38.02
CA ASN A 21 -50.13 -0.91 39.22
C ASN A 21 -50.22 -2.00 40.31
N THR A 22 -49.34 -1.87 41.30
CA THR A 22 -49.41 -2.29 42.72
C THR A 22 -48.61 -3.53 43.16
N GLY A 23 -47.73 -3.30 44.15
CA GLY A 23 -47.38 -4.30 45.17
C GLY A 23 -45.94 -4.27 45.69
N ILE A 24 -45.61 -3.33 46.59
CA ILE A 24 -44.44 -3.40 47.49
C ILE A 24 -44.88 -4.06 48.82
N PRO A 25 -44.00 -4.78 49.55
CA PRO A 25 -43.38 -4.25 50.80
C PRO A 25 -41.87 -4.59 50.88
N ALA A 26 -40.94 -3.64 51.08
CA ALA A 26 -40.53 -2.95 52.32
C ALA A 26 -39.75 -3.80 53.33
N LEU A 27 -38.49 -3.40 53.61
CA LEU A 27 -37.64 -3.48 54.82
C LEU A 27 -36.16 -3.46 54.39
N ALA A 28 -35.18 -2.77 54.96
CA ALA A 28 -35.06 -1.63 55.89
C ALA A 28 -33.55 -1.24 55.96
N ASN A 29 -33.25 0.05 56.13
CA ASN A 29 -32.09 0.67 56.83
C ASN A 29 -30.63 0.34 56.36
N SER A 30 -29.69 1.28 56.23
CA SER A 30 -29.42 2.46 57.07
C SER A 30 -28.32 3.38 56.47
N ASN A 31 -28.33 4.65 56.94
CA ASN A 31 -27.22 5.62 57.09
C ASN A 31 -26.77 6.40 55.84
N MET A 32 -27.18 7.68 55.72
CA MET A 32 -26.62 8.91 56.33
C MET A 32 -25.54 9.57 55.44
N ALA A 33 -25.88 10.69 54.81
CA ALA A 33 -25.40 12.02 55.19
C ALA A 33 -25.82 13.08 54.15
N GLU A 34 -26.39 14.17 54.68
CA GLU A 34 -26.78 15.44 54.04
C GLU A 34 -25.57 16.11 53.35
N THR A 35 -25.73 16.86 52.26
CA THR A 35 -26.05 18.30 52.35
C THR A 35 -26.52 18.88 51.01
N GLU A 36 -27.54 19.71 51.12
CA GLU A 36 -28.20 20.58 50.12
C GLU A 36 -27.24 21.60 49.51
N THR A 37 -27.44 22.12 48.30
CA THR A 37 -28.38 23.22 47.97
C THR A 37 -28.28 23.44 46.44
N GLY A 38 -29.39 23.52 45.68
CA GLY A 38 -30.09 24.77 45.31
C GLY A 38 -29.31 25.52 44.21
N GLN A 39 -29.83 25.95 43.06
CA GLN A 39 -31.18 26.27 42.64
C GLN A 39 -31.21 26.42 41.10
N VAL A 40 -32.41 26.24 40.54
CA VAL A 40 -32.81 26.53 39.16
C VAL A 40 -33.08 28.03 39.01
N GLU A 41 -32.77 28.62 37.84
CA GLU A 41 -33.55 29.74 37.29
C GLU A 41 -33.36 29.89 35.76
N THR A 42 -34.37 30.48 35.13
CA THR A 42 -34.75 30.45 33.71
C THR A 42 -34.81 31.86 33.10
N TYR A 43 -34.81 31.96 31.76
CA TYR A 43 -35.10 33.14 30.89
C TYR A 43 -34.06 34.29 30.99
N ASP A 44 -33.72 35.07 29.97
CA ASP A 44 -34.50 35.64 28.87
C ASP A 44 -33.58 36.17 27.73
N ALA A 45 -34.20 36.51 26.60
CA ALA A 45 -33.61 37.04 25.36
C ALA A 45 -33.42 38.58 25.35
N SER A 46 -32.58 39.07 24.44
CA SER A 46 -32.62 40.39 23.74
C SER A 46 -31.49 40.37 22.69
N GLU A 47 -31.74 40.57 21.39
CA GLU A 47 -31.75 41.86 20.66
C GLU A 47 -30.37 42.57 20.76
N ASP A 48 -29.72 43.11 19.74
CA ASP A 48 -30.07 43.50 18.37
C ASP A 48 -28.78 44.01 17.67
N GLY A 49 -28.83 44.13 16.33
CA GLY A 49 -27.98 45.02 15.49
C GLY A 49 -26.49 44.64 15.34
N GLU A 50 -25.78 44.84 14.23
CA GLU A 50 -25.89 45.70 13.04
C GLU A 50 -25.10 45.01 11.89
N SER A 51 -25.68 44.86 10.69
CA SER A 51 -25.33 45.58 9.44
C SER A 51 -23.85 45.95 9.26
N THR A 52 -23.17 45.51 8.20
CA THR A 52 -23.04 46.17 6.87
C THR A 52 -22.13 45.25 6.05
N ASP A 53 -22.50 44.72 4.88
CA ASP A 53 -22.70 45.30 3.54
C ASP A 53 -21.43 45.84 2.83
N GLU A 54 -21.45 45.67 1.50
CA GLU A 54 -20.52 46.12 0.45
C GLU A 54 -19.31 45.22 0.12
N THR A 55 -19.33 44.39 -0.95
CA THR A 55 -19.36 44.63 -2.42
C THR A 55 -18.03 45.05 -3.06
N THR A 56 -17.82 44.48 -4.27
CA THR A 56 -17.06 44.93 -5.47
C THR A 56 -15.89 44.00 -5.86
N GLU A 57 -16.05 43.22 -6.92
CA GLU A 57 -15.89 43.52 -8.37
C GLU A 57 -14.42 43.47 -8.82
N GLU A 58 -14.07 42.45 -9.61
CA GLU A 58 -13.71 42.52 -11.05
C GLU A 58 -12.29 43.04 -11.33
N SER A 59 -11.45 42.19 -11.94
CA SER A 59 -10.96 42.36 -13.32
C SER A 59 -9.81 41.39 -13.67
N ILE A 60 -9.96 40.55 -14.70
CA ILE A 60 -9.40 40.60 -16.08
C ILE A 60 -7.86 40.47 -16.17
N GLN A 61 -7.40 39.43 -16.88
CA GLN A 61 -6.42 39.39 -18.01
C GLN A 61 -5.63 38.06 -17.97
N ASP A 62 -5.82 37.13 -18.90
CA ASP A 62 -5.54 37.10 -20.35
C ASP A 62 -4.10 36.63 -20.67
N THR A 63 -4.03 35.83 -21.74
CA THR A 63 -2.90 35.43 -22.59
C THR A 63 -1.95 34.32 -22.14
N GLY A 64 -1.66 33.41 -23.08
CA GLY A 64 -0.37 32.72 -23.13
C GLY A 64 -0.37 31.24 -23.52
N THR A 65 -0.71 30.92 -24.77
CA THR A 65 -0.14 29.76 -25.47
C THR A 65 1.37 29.93 -25.66
N VAL A 66 2.15 28.83 -25.64
CA VAL A 66 3.15 28.42 -26.68
C VAL A 66 4.24 27.47 -26.12
N GLU A 67 4.49 26.39 -26.89
CA GLU A 67 5.70 25.55 -27.10
C GLU A 67 6.31 24.64 -26.02
N SER A 68 6.45 23.35 -26.40
CA SER A 68 7.75 22.67 -26.57
C SER A 68 7.55 21.40 -27.42
N THR A 69 7.90 21.39 -28.71
CA THR A 69 9.12 20.77 -29.29
C THR A 69 9.36 19.33 -28.87
N GLY A 70 9.26 18.43 -29.85
CA GLY A 70 9.50 17.01 -29.68
C GLY A 70 10.96 16.61 -29.64
N GLU A 71 11.19 15.38 -29.17
CA GLU A 71 12.35 14.58 -29.53
C GLU A 71 11.96 13.10 -29.64
N ASN A 72 12.42 12.51 -30.73
CA ASN A 72 12.32 11.11 -31.13
C ASN A 72 13.01 10.18 -30.12
N ILE A 73 12.37 9.06 -29.77
CA ILE A 73 13.08 7.81 -29.49
C ILE A 73 12.33 6.66 -30.19
N GLN A 74 13.02 6.02 -31.13
CA GLN A 74 12.64 4.74 -31.72
C GLN A 74 12.65 3.66 -30.64
N ASP A 75 11.70 2.72 -30.66
CA ASP A 75 12.11 1.32 -30.68
C ASP A 75 11.01 0.36 -31.14
N THR A 76 11.51 -0.73 -31.70
CA THR A 76 10.89 -1.59 -32.71
C THR A 76 10.31 -2.84 -32.05
N TYR A 77 9.10 -3.24 -32.42
CA TYR A 77 8.52 -4.52 -32.02
C TYR A 77 9.15 -5.66 -32.84
N ALA A 78 9.88 -6.55 -32.17
CA ALA A 78 10.27 -7.87 -32.68
C ALA A 78 9.84 -8.95 -31.68
N GLN A 79 8.96 -9.85 -32.13
CA GLN A 79 8.67 -11.12 -31.49
C GLN A 79 9.80 -12.11 -31.82
N GLU A 80 10.44 -12.67 -30.80
CA GLU A 80 11.19 -13.93 -30.93
C GLU A 80 10.70 -14.93 -29.88
N THR A 81 10.13 -16.02 -30.37
CA THR A 81 9.96 -17.28 -29.65
C THR A 81 11.30 -18.00 -29.56
N LYS A 82 11.70 -18.44 -28.37
CA LYS A 82 12.69 -19.52 -28.25
C LYS A 82 12.45 -20.42 -27.04
N SER A 83 12.57 -21.70 -27.35
CA SER A 83 12.34 -22.92 -26.61
C SER A 83 13.19 -23.07 -25.34
N ILE A 84 12.67 -23.83 -24.36
CA ILE A 84 13.46 -24.45 -23.29
C ILE A 84 13.03 -25.92 -23.16
N GLU A 85 13.96 -26.81 -23.46
CA GLU A 85 13.97 -28.24 -23.12
C GLU A 85 14.24 -28.43 -21.62
N ILE A 86 13.57 -29.37 -20.97
CA ILE A 86 14.12 -30.04 -19.77
C ILE A 86 13.82 -31.54 -19.86
N GLN A 87 14.90 -32.29 -19.65
CA GLN A 87 15.06 -33.75 -19.69
C GLN A 87 14.36 -34.46 -18.54
N THR A 88 13.87 -35.66 -18.83
CA THR A 88 13.33 -36.66 -17.90
C THR A 88 14.43 -37.58 -17.36
N GLU A 89 14.38 -37.89 -16.06
CA GLU A 89 15.06 -39.05 -15.46
C GLU A 89 14.02 -39.94 -14.74
N GLU A 90 14.20 -41.25 -14.92
CA GLU A 90 13.30 -42.36 -14.60
C GLU A 90 13.21 -42.71 -13.11
N THR A 91 12.08 -43.30 -12.70
CA THR A 91 12.10 -44.41 -11.74
C THR A 91 10.92 -45.37 -12.00
N GLN A 92 11.27 -46.65 -12.23
CA GLN A 92 10.40 -47.84 -12.41
C GLN A 92 9.66 -48.19 -11.09
N MET A 93 8.51 -48.88 -10.98
CA MET A 93 7.94 -50.17 -11.48
C MET A 93 6.47 -50.25 -10.93
N PRO A 94 5.61 -51.29 -11.19
CA PRO A 94 5.50 -52.23 -12.32
C PRO A 94 4.06 -52.37 -12.91
N GLU A 95 4.03 -53.04 -14.08
CA GLU A 95 3.09 -54.06 -14.61
C GLU A 95 1.78 -54.35 -13.84
N SER A 96 0.66 -54.75 -14.44
CA SER A 96 0.19 -55.00 -15.80
C SER A 96 -1.23 -55.54 -15.60
N GLN A 97 -2.23 -55.08 -16.36
CA GLN A 97 -3.15 -56.01 -17.03
C GLN A 97 -3.95 -55.29 -18.12
N THR A 98 -3.61 -55.70 -19.33
CA THR A 98 -4.21 -55.49 -20.65
C THR A 98 -5.73 -55.69 -20.72
N VAL A 99 -6.45 -54.85 -21.47
CA VAL A 99 -7.34 -55.26 -22.59
C VAL A 99 -7.40 -54.15 -23.65
N THR A 100 -6.74 -54.44 -24.78
CA THR A 100 -6.88 -53.94 -26.16
C THR A 100 -7.80 -52.75 -26.49
N GLU A 101 -7.19 -51.60 -26.80
CA GLU A 101 -7.68 -50.66 -27.81
C GLU A 101 -7.20 -51.09 -29.20
N THR A 102 -8.07 -50.96 -30.20
CA THR A 102 -7.65 -50.85 -31.60
C THR A 102 -8.03 -49.45 -32.05
N GLU A 103 -7.01 -48.62 -32.25
CA GLU A 103 -7.06 -47.37 -33.00
C GLU A 103 -7.67 -47.62 -34.38
N GLN A 104 -8.47 -46.67 -34.87
CA GLN A 104 -8.31 -46.28 -36.26
C GLN A 104 -8.57 -44.79 -36.50
N ALA A 105 -7.54 -44.24 -37.12
CA ALA A 105 -7.36 -42.90 -37.67
C ALA A 105 -8.59 -42.23 -38.27
N VAL A 106 -8.68 -40.94 -37.97
CA VAL A 106 -9.48 -39.94 -38.68
C VAL A 106 -8.87 -39.71 -40.07
N THR A 107 -9.57 -40.18 -41.11
CA THR A 107 -9.40 -39.69 -42.47
C THR A 107 -10.41 -38.57 -42.72
N VAL A 108 -9.88 -37.40 -43.04
CA VAL A 108 -10.61 -36.29 -43.67
C VAL A 108 -10.89 -36.71 -45.11
N GLU A 109 -12.13 -37.08 -45.39
CA GLU A 109 -12.64 -37.14 -46.76
C GLU A 109 -13.60 -35.98 -47.00
N THR A 110 -13.15 -35.07 -47.86
CA THR A 110 -14.01 -34.16 -48.61
C THR A 110 -14.88 -34.97 -49.56
N GLU A 111 -16.15 -35.18 -49.21
CA GLU A 111 -17.15 -35.66 -50.17
C GLU A 111 -17.89 -34.48 -50.81
N THR A 112 -17.35 -34.11 -51.97
CA THR A 112 -18.05 -33.93 -53.24
C THR A 112 -19.59 -33.90 -53.17
N VAL A 113 -20.13 -32.76 -53.61
CA VAL A 113 -21.50 -32.59 -54.11
C VAL A 113 -21.78 -33.70 -55.15
N LEU A 114 -22.43 -34.77 -54.72
CA LEU A 114 -23.11 -35.71 -55.60
C LEU A 114 -24.57 -35.32 -55.63
N GLN A 115 -24.91 -34.72 -56.77
CA GLN A 115 -26.24 -34.43 -57.25
C GLN A 115 -27.03 -35.74 -57.31
N THR A 116 -27.71 -36.12 -56.21
CA THR A 116 -28.72 -37.17 -56.25
C THR A 116 -29.97 -36.59 -56.89
N GLN A 117 -30.36 -37.25 -57.97
CA GLN A 117 -31.56 -37.05 -58.75
C GLN A 117 -32.79 -36.83 -57.86
N LEU A 118 -33.79 -36.11 -58.39
CA LEU A 118 -35.17 -36.27 -57.96
C LEU A 118 -35.49 -37.78 -57.95
N GLU A 119 -35.39 -38.42 -56.79
CA GLU A 119 -36.16 -39.62 -56.52
C GLU A 119 -37.61 -39.15 -56.49
N SER A 120 -38.37 -39.55 -57.51
CA SER A 120 -39.83 -39.45 -57.50
C SER A 120 -40.34 -39.90 -56.13
N GLU A 121 -41.15 -39.08 -55.46
CA GLU A 121 -41.93 -39.50 -54.29
C GLU A 121 -42.50 -40.90 -54.58
N THR A 122 -41.98 -41.93 -53.92
CA THR A 122 -42.64 -43.24 -53.92
C THR A 122 -43.92 -43.07 -53.13
N ILE A 123 -45.01 -42.77 -53.84
CA ILE A 123 -46.36 -42.80 -53.31
C ILE A 123 -46.71 -44.27 -53.09
N GLU A 124 -46.80 -44.69 -51.83
CA GLU A 124 -47.38 -45.99 -51.51
C GLU A 124 -48.91 -45.86 -51.53
N ILE A 125 -49.52 -46.37 -52.61
CA ILE A 125 -50.98 -46.45 -52.75
C ILE A 125 -51.44 -47.64 -51.90
N ASP A 126 -52.15 -47.38 -50.80
CA ASP A 126 -52.61 -48.44 -49.93
C ASP A 126 -53.93 -49.03 -50.45
N SER A 127 -53.93 -50.32 -50.75
CA SER A 127 -55.16 -51.06 -51.10
C SER A 127 -55.87 -51.64 -49.88
N PHE A 128 -55.24 -51.65 -48.69
CA PHE A 128 -55.80 -52.20 -47.44
C PHE A 128 -55.25 -51.50 -46.20
N ALA A 129 -55.69 -50.27 -45.94
CA ALA A 129 -55.48 -49.63 -44.66
C ALA A 129 -56.19 -50.41 -43.54
N GLY A 130 -55.58 -50.50 -42.36
CA GLY A 130 -56.17 -51.17 -41.20
C GLY A 130 -57.48 -50.52 -40.74
N SER A 131 -58.52 -51.32 -40.48
CA SER A 131 -59.82 -50.81 -40.01
C SER A 131 -59.88 -50.54 -38.49
N SER A 132 -58.81 -50.86 -37.75
CA SER A 132 -58.69 -50.70 -36.29
C SER A 132 -57.23 -50.56 -35.88
N ILE A 133 -56.95 -50.12 -34.65
CA ILE A 133 -55.59 -50.11 -34.08
C ILE A 133 -54.91 -51.48 -34.18
N ALA A 134 -55.65 -52.56 -33.92
CA ALA A 134 -55.12 -53.93 -33.95
C ALA A 134 -54.73 -54.41 -35.36
N THR A 135 -55.37 -53.85 -36.38
CA THR A 135 -55.16 -54.20 -37.80
C THR A 135 -54.40 -53.12 -38.57
N ALA A 136 -53.84 -52.12 -37.86
CA ALA A 136 -53.21 -50.95 -38.46
C ALA A 136 -52.05 -51.32 -39.39
N THR A 137 -51.98 -50.66 -40.54
CA THR A 137 -50.93 -50.88 -41.55
C THR A 137 -49.64 -50.23 -41.09
N SER A 138 -48.54 -50.98 -41.02
CA SER A 138 -47.24 -50.42 -40.65
C SER A 138 -46.72 -49.47 -41.73
N ILE A 139 -46.28 -48.27 -41.32
CA ILE A 139 -45.75 -47.24 -42.21
C ILE A 139 -44.35 -46.79 -41.77
N SER A 140 -43.60 -46.23 -42.71
CA SER A 140 -42.29 -45.61 -42.47
C SER A 140 -42.40 -44.09 -42.46
N LEU A 141 -41.70 -43.46 -41.52
CA LEU A 141 -41.66 -42.00 -41.41
C LEU A 141 -40.95 -41.37 -42.62
N GLY A 142 -41.37 -40.16 -43.02
CA GLY A 142 -40.85 -39.39 -44.14
C GLY A 142 -41.36 -39.83 -45.52
N LYS A 143 -42.23 -40.84 -45.59
CA LYS A 143 -42.87 -41.30 -46.83
C LYS A 143 -44.30 -40.78 -46.95
N THR A 144 -44.75 -40.60 -48.20
CA THR A 144 -46.09 -40.12 -48.52
C THR A 144 -47.01 -41.30 -48.81
N TYR A 145 -48.13 -41.37 -48.09
CA TYR A 145 -49.13 -42.43 -48.16
C TYR A 145 -50.46 -41.87 -48.67
N GLN A 146 -51.15 -42.64 -49.52
CA GLN A 146 -52.47 -42.28 -50.03
C GLN A 146 -53.52 -43.35 -49.73
N GLY A 147 -54.75 -42.91 -49.51
CA GLY A 147 -55.89 -43.79 -49.30
C GLY A 147 -57.23 -43.11 -49.56
N MET A 148 -58.33 -43.82 -49.33
CA MET A 148 -59.68 -43.29 -49.41
C MET A 148 -60.48 -43.62 -48.14
N VAL A 149 -61.28 -42.66 -47.70
CA VAL A 149 -62.33 -42.88 -46.70
C VAL A 149 -63.69 -42.66 -47.35
N SER A 150 -64.68 -43.40 -46.89
CA SER A 150 -66.07 -43.28 -47.35
C SER A 150 -67.07 -43.64 -46.28
N GLU A 151 -68.36 -43.46 -46.54
CA GLU A 151 -69.42 -43.89 -45.62
C GLU A 151 -69.33 -45.39 -45.27
N THR A 152 -68.83 -46.23 -46.19
CA THR A 152 -68.62 -47.67 -45.96
C THR A 152 -67.25 -48.03 -45.38
N ASN A 153 -66.25 -47.16 -45.54
CA ASN A 153 -64.92 -47.30 -44.94
C ASN A 153 -64.56 -46.05 -44.13
N LYS A 154 -65.05 -46.01 -42.90
CA LYS A 154 -65.02 -44.77 -42.09
C LYS A 154 -63.68 -44.47 -41.43
N LYS A 155 -62.75 -45.43 -41.36
CA LYS A 155 -61.50 -45.26 -40.61
C LYS A 155 -60.37 -46.07 -41.21
N ASN A 156 -59.24 -45.41 -41.42
CA ASN A 156 -57.99 -46.02 -41.86
C ASN A 156 -56.93 -45.78 -40.79
N TYR A 157 -56.33 -46.86 -40.26
CA TYR A 157 -55.33 -46.83 -39.21
C TYR A 157 -53.97 -47.26 -39.74
N TYR A 158 -52.95 -46.49 -39.38
CA TYR A 158 -51.56 -46.68 -39.72
C TYR A 158 -50.71 -46.74 -38.46
N LYS A 159 -49.76 -47.66 -38.39
CA LYS A 159 -48.86 -47.86 -37.25
C LYS A 159 -47.48 -47.33 -37.58
N PHE A 160 -46.94 -46.46 -36.74
CA PHE A 160 -45.57 -45.97 -36.86
C PHE A 160 -44.86 -46.02 -35.50
N THR A 161 -43.53 -46.03 -35.54
CA THR A 161 -42.68 -46.03 -34.34
C THR A 161 -41.68 -44.89 -34.47
N ILE A 162 -41.57 -44.07 -33.43
CA ILE A 162 -40.51 -43.06 -33.34
C ILE A 162 -39.34 -43.60 -32.50
N PRO A 163 -38.09 -43.47 -32.97
CA PRO A 163 -36.92 -44.12 -32.35
C PRO A 163 -36.43 -43.41 -31.07
N SER A 164 -36.78 -42.13 -30.90
CA SER A 164 -36.54 -41.30 -29.72
C SER A 164 -37.73 -40.35 -29.53
N SER A 165 -37.79 -39.62 -28.42
CA SER A 165 -38.69 -38.47 -28.34
C SER A 165 -38.31 -37.44 -29.39
N GLY A 166 -39.28 -36.67 -29.84
CA GLY A 166 -39.11 -35.71 -30.89
C GLY A 166 -40.42 -35.17 -31.44
N ARG A 167 -40.28 -34.33 -32.46
CA ARG A 167 -41.40 -33.67 -33.12
C ARG A 167 -41.83 -34.48 -34.34
N VAL A 168 -43.08 -34.88 -34.37
CA VAL A 168 -43.75 -35.44 -35.54
C VAL A 168 -44.49 -34.31 -36.26
N THR A 169 -44.20 -34.13 -37.54
CA THR A 169 -44.95 -33.18 -38.39
C THR A 169 -45.86 -33.98 -39.30
N ASN A 170 -47.16 -33.68 -39.23
CA ASN A 170 -48.18 -34.25 -40.09
C ASN A 170 -48.52 -33.24 -41.19
N THR A 171 -48.08 -33.54 -42.41
CA THR A 171 -48.50 -32.80 -43.60
C THR A 171 -49.48 -33.67 -44.38
N ALA A 172 -50.77 -33.34 -44.32
CA ALA A 172 -51.81 -34.11 -45.00
C ALA A 172 -52.76 -33.24 -45.82
N ILE A 173 -53.20 -33.79 -46.95
CA ILE A 173 -54.15 -33.18 -47.88
C ILE A 173 -55.26 -34.19 -48.13
N ALA A 174 -56.50 -33.75 -47.93
CA ALA A 174 -57.71 -34.48 -48.24
C ALA A 174 -58.45 -33.77 -49.36
N HIS A 175 -58.85 -34.50 -50.39
CA HIS A 175 -59.81 -34.04 -51.40
C HIS A 175 -61.25 -34.34 -50.94
N ALA A 176 -61.54 -34.07 -49.67
CA ALA A 176 -62.87 -34.13 -49.07
C ALA A 176 -62.98 -33.17 -47.88
N GLY A 177 -64.16 -32.58 -47.68
CA GLY A 177 -64.41 -31.52 -46.70
C GLY A 177 -64.59 -31.93 -45.25
N GLY A 178 -64.40 -33.21 -44.94
CA GLY A 178 -64.59 -33.72 -43.59
C GLY A 178 -63.75 -34.96 -43.35
N ILE A 179 -62.44 -34.81 -43.31
CA ILE A 179 -61.51 -35.86 -42.87
C ILE A 179 -60.78 -35.34 -41.65
N ASN A 180 -60.85 -36.12 -40.56
CA ASN A 180 -60.14 -35.81 -39.32
C ASN A 180 -58.92 -36.72 -39.18
N TYR A 181 -57.86 -36.17 -38.61
CA TYR A 181 -56.60 -36.88 -38.38
C TYR A 181 -56.37 -37.04 -36.88
N PHE A 182 -56.07 -38.24 -36.44
CA PHE A 182 -55.81 -38.53 -35.02
C PHE A 182 -54.49 -39.27 -34.87
N ILE A 183 -53.81 -39.05 -33.75
CA ILE A 183 -52.74 -39.92 -33.29
C ILE A 183 -53.16 -40.53 -31.95
N TYR A 184 -53.06 -41.85 -31.88
CA TYR A 184 -53.28 -42.61 -30.65
C TYR A 184 -51.97 -43.22 -30.16
N ASP A 185 -51.81 -43.30 -28.84
CA ASP A 185 -50.73 -44.05 -28.20
C ASP A 185 -50.96 -45.58 -28.28
N SER A 186 -50.05 -46.36 -27.70
CA SER A 186 -50.13 -47.82 -27.70
C SER A 186 -51.27 -48.40 -26.83
N ALA A 187 -51.80 -47.61 -25.90
CA ALA A 187 -52.98 -47.95 -25.11
C ALA A 187 -54.29 -47.55 -25.80
N GLY A 188 -54.21 -46.82 -26.93
CA GLY A 188 -55.36 -46.33 -27.69
C GLY A 188 -55.90 -44.99 -27.19
N ASN A 189 -55.17 -44.29 -26.31
CA ASN A 189 -55.54 -42.94 -25.90
C ASN A 189 -55.18 -41.95 -27.01
N GLU A 190 -56.05 -40.97 -27.24
CA GLU A 190 -55.80 -39.88 -28.17
C GLU A 190 -54.71 -38.97 -27.60
N VAL A 191 -53.62 -38.78 -28.36
CA VAL A 191 -52.53 -37.84 -28.02
C VAL A 191 -52.56 -36.59 -28.89
N TYR A 192 -53.27 -36.63 -30.03
CA TYR A 192 -53.48 -35.49 -30.90
C TYR A 192 -54.70 -35.69 -31.82
N HIS A 193 -55.37 -34.57 -32.15
CA HIS A 193 -56.48 -34.48 -33.10
C HIS A 193 -56.32 -33.22 -33.97
N GLY A 194 -56.32 -33.42 -35.29
CA GLY A 194 -56.37 -32.38 -36.30
C GLY A 194 -57.73 -32.38 -37.02
N ASP A 195 -58.38 -31.22 -37.05
CA ASP A 195 -59.64 -30.96 -37.74
C ASP A 195 -59.42 -29.91 -38.86
N PRO A 196 -58.89 -30.33 -40.02
CA PRO A 196 -58.56 -29.41 -41.10
C PRO A 196 -59.82 -28.86 -41.76
N GLY A 197 -60.01 -27.55 -41.62
CA GLY A 197 -61.13 -26.84 -42.24
C GLY A 197 -61.18 -27.02 -43.77
N TRP A 198 -62.39 -27.18 -44.31
CA TRP A 198 -62.60 -27.29 -45.75
C TRP A 198 -62.35 -25.97 -46.48
N ASN A 199 -61.48 -26.00 -47.48
CA ASN A 199 -61.30 -24.88 -48.40
C ASN A 199 -62.15 -25.09 -49.66
N SER A 200 -63.27 -24.38 -49.74
CA SER A 200 -64.19 -24.43 -50.88
C SER A 200 -63.60 -23.90 -52.20
N THR A 201 -62.48 -23.18 -52.16
CA THR A 201 -61.80 -22.65 -53.35
C THR A 201 -60.85 -23.67 -53.97
N THR A 202 -60.10 -24.41 -53.15
CA THR A 202 -59.16 -25.44 -53.63
C THR A 202 -59.81 -26.82 -53.72
N GLY A 203 -60.97 -27.01 -53.09
CA GLY A 203 -61.63 -28.32 -52.99
C GLY A 203 -60.83 -29.31 -52.12
N GLN A 204 -60.09 -28.80 -51.14
CA GLN A 204 -59.20 -29.58 -50.30
C GLN A 204 -59.31 -29.16 -48.83
N SER A 205 -59.13 -30.11 -47.93
CA SER A 205 -58.76 -29.88 -46.53
C SER A 205 -57.26 -30.18 -46.39
N SER A 206 -56.51 -29.35 -45.67
CA SER A 206 -55.08 -29.56 -45.45
C SER A 206 -54.70 -29.29 -44.00
N VAL A 207 -53.79 -30.09 -43.45
CA VAL A 207 -53.18 -29.90 -42.13
C VAL A 207 -51.65 -29.89 -42.27
N ASP A 208 -51.01 -29.01 -41.51
CA ASP A 208 -49.56 -28.92 -41.38
C ASP A 208 -49.22 -28.66 -39.89
N ASP A 209 -49.39 -29.69 -39.08
CA ASP A 209 -49.34 -29.60 -37.63
C ASP A 209 -48.14 -30.35 -37.06
N THR A 210 -47.61 -29.85 -35.95
CA THR A 210 -46.48 -30.44 -35.24
C THR A 210 -46.89 -30.92 -33.86
N ILE A 211 -46.45 -32.12 -33.50
CA ILE A 211 -46.76 -32.75 -32.21
C ILE A 211 -45.46 -33.26 -31.60
N ASP A 212 -45.21 -32.90 -30.35
CA ASP A 212 -44.08 -33.43 -29.57
C ASP A 212 -44.53 -34.71 -28.87
N LEU A 213 -43.82 -35.83 -29.12
CA LEU A 213 -44.15 -37.17 -28.64
C LEU A 213 -42.91 -37.84 -28.03
N THR A 214 -43.10 -38.58 -26.94
CA THR A 214 -42.05 -39.43 -26.37
C THR A 214 -41.79 -40.68 -27.21
N LYS A 215 -40.60 -41.29 -27.07
CA LYS A 215 -40.27 -42.55 -27.75
C LYS A 215 -41.36 -43.60 -27.58
N GLY A 216 -41.89 -44.12 -28.70
CA GLY A 216 -42.98 -45.09 -28.63
C GLY A 216 -43.51 -45.53 -29.99
N THR A 217 -44.50 -46.41 -29.93
CA THR A 217 -45.32 -46.84 -31.06
C THR A 217 -46.65 -46.12 -31.00
N TYR A 218 -47.06 -45.54 -32.12
CA TYR A 218 -48.25 -44.72 -32.26
C TYR A 218 -49.08 -45.17 -33.46
N TYR A 219 -50.34 -44.76 -33.46
CA TYR A 219 -51.31 -45.09 -34.49
C TYR A 219 -51.92 -43.82 -35.06
N PHE A 220 -51.60 -43.53 -36.32
CA PHE A 220 -52.22 -42.45 -37.07
C PHE A 220 -53.53 -42.93 -37.69
N ALA A 221 -54.63 -42.25 -37.41
CA ALA A 221 -55.93 -42.59 -37.95
C ALA A 221 -56.47 -41.46 -38.82
N VAL A 222 -56.94 -41.83 -40.01
CA VAL A 222 -57.69 -40.96 -40.91
C VAL A 222 -59.15 -41.36 -40.83
N ILE A 223 -60.01 -40.45 -40.38
CA ILE A 223 -61.41 -40.75 -40.05
C ILE A 223 -62.34 -39.95 -40.96
N TYR A 224 -63.28 -40.66 -41.59
CA TYR A 224 -64.40 -40.10 -42.33
C TYR A 224 -65.30 -39.27 -41.41
N SER A 225 -65.65 -38.05 -41.85
CA SER A 225 -66.65 -37.21 -41.19
C SER A 225 -67.97 -37.20 -41.98
N TRP A 226 -68.02 -36.58 -43.17
CA TRP A 226 -69.31 -36.38 -43.88
C TRP A 226 -69.23 -36.37 -45.42
N MET A 227 -68.05 -36.57 -46.02
CA MET A 227 -67.90 -36.67 -47.48
C MET A 227 -66.82 -37.66 -47.86
N ASP A 228 -67.11 -38.51 -48.85
CA ASP A 228 -66.16 -39.45 -49.42
C ASP A 228 -65.00 -38.69 -50.07
N GLY A 229 -63.78 -39.21 -49.95
CA GLY A 229 -62.66 -38.67 -50.69
C GLY A 229 -61.34 -39.34 -50.43
N SER A 230 -60.41 -39.05 -51.33
CA SER A 230 -59.01 -39.45 -51.22
C SER A 230 -58.26 -38.53 -50.27
N TYR A 231 -57.28 -39.08 -49.57
CA TYR A 231 -56.31 -38.32 -48.79
C TYR A 231 -54.89 -38.76 -49.10
N SER A 232 -53.96 -37.86 -48.83
CA SER A 232 -52.52 -38.08 -48.84
C SER A 232 -51.96 -37.55 -47.53
N PHE A 233 -51.01 -38.24 -46.91
CA PHE A 233 -50.32 -37.76 -45.72
C PHE A 233 -48.85 -38.14 -45.72
N ASN A 234 -48.04 -37.32 -45.06
CA ASN A 234 -46.65 -37.60 -44.75
C ASN A 234 -46.41 -37.31 -43.27
N LEU A 235 -45.92 -38.31 -42.53
CA LEU A 235 -45.48 -38.14 -41.16
C LEU A 235 -43.96 -38.06 -41.16
N SER A 236 -43.41 -36.87 -40.97
CA SER A 236 -41.97 -36.68 -40.80
C SER A 236 -41.61 -36.58 -39.32
N PHE A 237 -40.38 -36.94 -38.97
CA PHE A 237 -39.90 -36.98 -37.59
C PHE A 237 -38.56 -36.29 -37.45
N GLY A 238 -38.47 -35.37 -36.49
CA GLY A 238 -37.24 -34.76 -36.02
C GLY A 238 -36.97 -35.14 -34.56
N SER A 239 -35.80 -35.71 -34.26
CA SER A 239 -35.42 -36.06 -32.88
C SER A 239 -35.26 -34.80 -32.02
N ALA A 240 -35.69 -34.87 -30.76
CA ALA A 240 -35.44 -33.85 -29.75
C ALA A 240 -33.96 -33.79 -29.32
N ASN A 241 -33.15 -34.82 -29.63
CA ASN A 241 -31.75 -34.94 -29.22
C ASN A 241 -31.56 -34.79 -27.70
N GLU A 242 -32.41 -35.49 -26.93
CA GLU A 242 -32.39 -35.48 -25.47
C GLU A 242 -31.09 -36.07 -24.92
N SER A 243 -30.67 -35.56 -23.76
CA SER A 243 -29.47 -36.06 -23.07
C SER A 243 -29.69 -37.41 -22.40
N PHE A 244 -30.95 -37.78 -22.15
CA PHE A 244 -31.35 -39.07 -21.60
C PHE A 244 -32.41 -39.65 -22.52
N THR A 245 -32.37 -40.96 -22.76
CA THR A 245 -33.35 -41.62 -23.64
C THR A 245 -34.53 -42.13 -22.83
N GLU A 246 -35.72 -41.62 -23.13
CA GLU A 246 -36.97 -42.11 -22.53
C GLU A 246 -37.25 -43.58 -22.88
N THR A 247 -37.76 -44.37 -21.92
CA THR A 247 -38.22 -45.76 -22.15
C THR A 247 -39.68 -45.99 -21.74
N ASN A 248 -40.55 -46.39 -22.67
CA ASN A 248 -41.97 -46.74 -22.40
C ASN A 248 -42.86 -45.59 -21.87
N GLY A 249 -42.75 -44.37 -22.42
CA GLY A 249 -43.73 -43.30 -22.20
C GLY A 249 -43.60 -42.50 -20.88
N GLY A 250 -42.37 -42.13 -20.49
CA GLY A 250 -42.08 -41.22 -19.38
C GLY A 250 -41.29 -41.89 -18.25
N THR A 251 -40.01 -41.57 -18.14
CA THR A 251 -39.07 -42.32 -17.29
C THR A 251 -38.42 -41.55 -16.17
N ASN A 252 -38.66 -40.26 -16.05
CA ASN A 252 -38.16 -39.45 -14.93
C ASN A 252 -39.24 -38.57 -14.29
N ASN A 253 -40.53 -38.81 -14.52
CA ASN A 253 -41.66 -38.00 -13.99
C ASN A 253 -41.89 -38.14 -12.48
N SER A 254 -40.95 -38.73 -11.75
CA SER A 254 -40.95 -38.77 -10.30
C SER A 254 -39.52 -38.72 -9.78
N MET A 255 -39.33 -38.17 -8.58
CA MET A 255 -38.02 -38.12 -7.93
C MET A 255 -37.36 -39.52 -7.82
N ALA A 256 -38.15 -40.58 -7.65
CA ALA A 256 -37.64 -41.96 -7.58
C ALA A 256 -37.02 -42.46 -8.88
N ARG A 257 -37.42 -41.89 -10.02
CA ARG A 257 -36.90 -42.22 -11.35
C ARG A 257 -36.04 -41.10 -11.95
N ALA A 258 -35.65 -40.11 -11.15
CA ALA A 258 -34.93 -38.95 -11.62
C ALA A 258 -33.58 -39.32 -12.28
N ASN A 259 -33.32 -38.73 -13.44
CA ASN A 259 -32.07 -38.94 -14.16
C ASN A 259 -30.89 -38.30 -13.41
N GLY A 260 -29.81 -39.05 -13.21
CA GLY A 260 -28.61 -38.52 -12.56
C GLY A 260 -27.89 -37.51 -13.46
N ILE A 261 -27.68 -36.30 -12.97
CA ILE A 261 -26.96 -35.23 -13.69
C ILE A 261 -25.69 -34.81 -12.95
N SER A 262 -24.73 -34.32 -13.73
CA SER A 262 -23.53 -33.66 -13.23
C SER A 262 -23.72 -32.15 -13.28
N LEU A 263 -23.27 -31.46 -12.23
CA LEU A 263 -23.26 -30.00 -12.20
C LEU A 263 -22.32 -29.44 -13.27
N ASN A 264 -22.59 -28.22 -13.72
CA ASN A 264 -21.85 -27.51 -14.76
C ASN A 264 -21.93 -28.13 -16.16
N THR A 265 -22.76 -29.14 -16.36
CA THR A 265 -23.03 -29.77 -17.66
C THR A 265 -24.39 -29.30 -18.19
N SER A 266 -24.48 -29.06 -19.50
CA SER A 266 -25.74 -28.73 -20.16
C SER A 266 -26.49 -29.99 -20.54
N TYR A 267 -27.78 -30.02 -20.24
CA TYR A 267 -28.70 -31.11 -20.57
C TYR A 267 -29.84 -30.60 -21.45
N LYS A 268 -30.38 -31.49 -22.25
CA LYS A 268 -31.55 -31.28 -23.11
C LYS A 268 -32.62 -32.31 -22.78
N GLY A 269 -33.87 -31.89 -22.83
CA GLY A 269 -35.04 -32.75 -22.70
C GLY A 269 -36.22 -32.20 -23.51
N GLN A 270 -37.32 -32.91 -23.53
CA GLN A 270 -38.55 -32.52 -24.20
C GLN A 270 -39.76 -32.77 -23.30
N ILE A 271 -40.59 -31.73 -23.13
CA ILE A 271 -41.94 -31.88 -22.61
C ILE A 271 -42.88 -32.21 -23.77
N ALA A 272 -43.68 -33.25 -23.63
CA ALA A 272 -44.62 -33.75 -24.64
C ALA A 272 -46.05 -33.83 -24.08
N GLY A 273 -47.05 -34.02 -24.94
CA GLY A 273 -48.45 -34.09 -24.48
C GLY A 273 -48.72 -35.25 -23.50
N ASN A 274 -47.90 -36.31 -23.59
CA ASN A 274 -47.92 -37.47 -22.70
C ASN A 274 -46.79 -37.45 -21.65
N ASP A 275 -46.05 -36.35 -21.53
CA ASP A 275 -44.93 -36.19 -20.61
C ASP A 275 -44.81 -34.74 -20.11
N THR A 276 -45.31 -34.50 -18.90
CA THR A 276 -45.53 -33.15 -18.39
C THR A 276 -44.49 -32.68 -17.38
N ILE A 277 -43.59 -33.56 -16.92
CA ILE A 277 -42.59 -33.22 -15.91
C ILE A 277 -41.40 -34.17 -15.94
N ASP A 278 -40.21 -33.58 -15.88
CA ASP A 278 -38.91 -34.26 -15.85
C ASP A 278 -38.20 -34.02 -14.52
N TYR A 279 -37.76 -35.06 -13.82
CA TYR A 279 -36.90 -34.94 -12.65
C TYR A 279 -35.45 -35.34 -12.93
N TYR A 280 -34.54 -34.60 -12.33
CA TYR A 280 -33.09 -34.80 -12.39
C TYR A 280 -32.49 -34.79 -10.98
N LYS A 281 -31.62 -35.75 -10.68
CA LYS A 281 -30.94 -35.87 -9.39
C LYS A 281 -29.52 -35.36 -9.47
N PHE A 282 -29.13 -34.49 -8.55
CA PHE A 282 -27.77 -33.99 -8.44
C PHE A 282 -27.27 -33.98 -6.98
N THR A 283 -25.96 -33.93 -6.82
CA THR A 283 -25.31 -33.88 -5.50
C THR A 283 -24.28 -32.75 -5.50
N ILE A 284 -24.28 -31.92 -4.45
CA ILE A 284 -23.24 -30.93 -4.20
C ILE A 284 -22.32 -31.41 -3.07
N GLY A 285 -21.00 -31.42 -3.34
CA GLY A 285 -19.99 -31.91 -2.41
C GLY A 285 -19.63 -30.95 -1.27
N SER A 286 -20.00 -29.68 -1.41
CA SER A 286 -19.83 -28.59 -0.46
C SER A 286 -21.00 -27.62 -0.59
N SER A 287 -21.28 -26.80 0.42
CA SER A 287 -22.23 -25.70 0.29
C SER A 287 -21.79 -24.73 -0.80
N GLY A 288 -22.74 -24.11 -1.45
CA GLY A 288 -22.48 -23.15 -2.51
C GLY A 288 -23.72 -22.72 -3.26
N ARG A 289 -23.49 -21.90 -4.28
CA ARG A 289 -24.53 -21.33 -5.13
C ARG A 289 -24.79 -22.22 -6.33
N ILE A 290 -26.05 -22.56 -6.56
CA ILE A 290 -26.54 -23.11 -7.83
C ILE A 290 -27.13 -21.97 -8.64
N THR A 291 -26.70 -21.84 -9.89
CA THR A 291 -27.33 -20.98 -10.90
C THR A 291 -27.98 -21.85 -11.95
N ASN A 292 -29.29 -21.71 -12.12
CA ASN A 292 -30.05 -22.38 -13.15
C ASN A 292 -30.05 -21.51 -14.42
N TYR A 293 -29.37 -21.96 -15.47
CA TYR A 293 -29.52 -21.40 -16.81
C TYR A 293 -30.41 -22.35 -17.61
N ALA A 294 -31.65 -21.96 -17.85
CA ALA A 294 -32.57 -22.79 -18.63
C ALA A 294 -33.25 -22.01 -19.75
N THR A 295 -33.50 -22.70 -20.86
CA THR A 295 -34.22 -22.19 -22.03
C THR A 295 -35.21 -23.23 -22.52
N ALA A 296 -36.37 -22.81 -23.02
CA ALA A 296 -37.33 -23.73 -23.61
C ALA A 296 -38.09 -23.12 -24.80
N GLU A 297 -38.47 -23.97 -25.75
CA GLU A 297 -39.38 -23.64 -26.86
C GLU A 297 -40.84 -23.88 -26.46
N ILE A 298 -41.18 -23.58 -25.22
CA ILE A 298 -42.47 -23.85 -24.57
C ILE A 298 -43.11 -22.52 -24.16
N ALA A 299 -44.44 -22.41 -24.20
CA ALA A 299 -45.15 -21.16 -23.90
C ALA A 299 -44.94 -20.71 -22.45
N THR A 300 -45.14 -21.60 -21.48
CA THR A 300 -44.82 -21.34 -20.06
C THR A 300 -44.26 -22.60 -19.40
N ILE A 301 -43.20 -22.42 -18.59
CA ILE A 301 -42.45 -23.53 -17.98
C ILE A 301 -42.07 -23.20 -16.54
N ASN A 302 -42.10 -24.20 -15.68
CA ASN A 302 -41.68 -24.12 -14.28
C ASN A 302 -40.39 -24.89 -14.06
N TYR A 303 -39.57 -24.39 -13.13
CA TYR A 303 -38.34 -25.02 -12.66
C TYR A 303 -38.39 -25.14 -11.15
N TYR A 304 -38.11 -26.32 -10.61
CA TYR A 304 -38.14 -26.56 -9.18
C TYR A 304 -36.83 -27.16 -8.68
N ILE A 305 -36.49 -26.88 -7.43
CA ILE A 305 -35.48 -27.66 -6.70
C ILE A 305 -36.11 -28.19 -5.41
N TYR A 306 -36.00 -29.49 -5.20
CA TYR A 306 -36.49 -30.19 -4.02
C TYR A 306 -35.35 -30.79 -3.20
N ASP A 307 -35.56 -30.89 -1.89
CA ASP A 307 -34.74 -31.70 -1.00
C ASP A 307 -35.06 -33.21 -1.14
N THR A 308 -34.35 -34.08 -0.41
CA THR A 308 -34.58 -35.53 -0.45
C THR A 308 -35.90 -35.98 0.16
N SER A 309 -36.57 -35.11 0.92
CA SER A 309 -37.88 -35.36 1.52
C SER A 309 -39.02 -34.92 0.60
N GLY A 310 -38.72 -34.25 -0.51
CA GLY A 310 -39.69 -33.70 -1.44
C GLY A 310 -40.17 -32.30 -1.09
N ASN A 311 -39.54 -31.61 -0.14
CA ASN A 311 -39.87 -30.22 0.16
C ASN A 311 -39.29 -29.32 -0.94
N GLU A 312 -40.11 -28.39 -1.42
CA GLU A 312 -39.70 -27.39 -2.38
C GLU A 312 -38.77 -26.36 -1.72
N LEU A 313 -37.57 -26.20 -2.27
CA LEU A 313 -36.58 -25.21 -1.83
C LEU A 313 -36.55 -23.99 -2.75
N TYR A 314 -36.97 -24.14 -4.00
CA TYR A 314 -37.01 -23.09 -5.01
C TYR A 314 -38.04 -23.39 -6.09
N HIS A 315 -38.69 -22.33 -6.57
CA HIS A 315 -39.60 -22.32 -7.72
C HIS A 315 -39.28 -21.12 -8.62
N GLY A 316 -38.88 -21.43 -9.86
CA GLY A 316 -38.68 -20.48 -10.95
C GLY A 316 -39.74 -20.63 -12.02
N TYR A 317 -40.07 -19.52 -12.67
CA TYR A 317 -41.09 -19.45 -13.72
C TYR A 317 -40.59 -18.61 -14.90
N SER A 318 -40.79 -19.09 -16.12
CA SER A 318 -40.51 -18.29 -17.31
C SER A 318 -41.57 -18.44 -18.40
N GLU A 319 -41.78 -17.36 -19.14
CA GLU A 319 -42.71 -17.26 -20.24
C GLU A 319 -41.97 -17.09 -21.57
N ARG A 320 -42.57 -17.56 -22.64
CA ARG A 320 -42.03 -17.43 -23.99
C ARG A 320 -41.95 -15.97 -24.40
N ASN A 321 -40.73 -15.55 -24.75
CA ASN A 321 -40.49 -14.22 -25.28
C ASN A 321 -40.98 -14.14 -26.73
N SER A 322 -41.81 -13.14 -27.04
CA SER A 322 -42.41 -12.95 -28.37
C SER A 322 -41.41 -12.60 -29.47
N VAL A 323 -40.21 -12.13 -29.12
CA VAL A 323 -39.14 -11.74 -30.05
C VAL A 323 -38.20 -12.91 -30.32
N THR A 324 -37.72 -13.60 -29.28
CA THR A 324 -36.77 -14.72 -29.44
C THR A 324 -37.45 -16.05 -29.72
N GLY A 325 -38.76 -16.15 -29.45
CA GLY A 325 -39.52 -17.40 -29.61
C GLY A 325 -39.20 -18.45 -28.56
N GLN A 326 -38.46 -18.11 -27.49
CA GLN A 326 -38.05 -19.01 -26.41
C GLN A 326 -38.33 -18.40 -25.03
N SER A 327 -38.60 -19.24 -24.04
CA SER A 327 -38.54 -18.85 -22.63
C SER A 327 -37.10 -19.03 -22.11
N SER A 328 -36.69 -18.21 -21.15
CA SER A 328 -35.36 -18.29 -20.54
C SER A 328 -35.39 -17.84 -19.09
N ILE A 329 -34.58 -18.47 -18.23
CA ILE A 329 -34.40 -18.06 -16.83
C ILE A 329 -32.92 -18.15 -16.43
N GLU A 330 -32.49 -17.19 -15.61
CA GLU A 330 -31.20 -17.19 -14.92
C GLU A 330 -31.45 -16.82 -13.47
N ASP A 331 -31.53 -17.83 -12.60
CA ASP A 331 -31.85 -17.66 -11.19
C ASP A 331 -30.86 -18.42 -10.31
N THR A 332 -30.73 -17.97 -9.06
CA THR A 332 -29.77 -18.52 -8.12
C THR A 332 -30.41 -18.99 -6.83
N ILE A 333 -29.88 -20.08 -6.27
CA ILE A 333 -30.18 -20.56 -4.93
C ILE A 333 -28.88 -20.95 -4.22
N ASP A 334 -28.77 -20.64 -2.94
CA ASP A 334 -27.69 -21.10 -2.07
C ASP A 334 -28.16 -22.35 -1.30
N LEU A 335 -27.38 -23.44 -1.39
CA LEU A 335 -27.70 -24.75 -0.83
C LEU A 335 -26.52 -25.30 -0.04
N THR A 336 -26.80 -25.98 1.07
CA THR A 336 -25.78 -26.74 1.82
C THR A 336 -25.40 -28.04 1.12
N LYS A 337 -24.24 -28.60 1.46
CA LYS A 337 -23.82 -29.93 0.99
C LYS A 337 -24.96 -30.97 1.10
N GLY A 338 -25.27 -31.66 0.01
CA GLY A 338 -26.41 -32.57 -0.01
C GLY A 338 -26.76 -33.12 -1.39
N THR A 339 -27.86 -33.87 -1.43
CA THR A 339 -28.47 -34.40 -2.66
C THR A 339 -29.81 -33.73 -2.87
N TYR A 340 -30.10 -33.35 -4.11
CA TYR A 340 -31.26 -32.55 -4.47
C TYR A 340 -31.86 -33.04 -5.79
N TYR A 341 -33.10 -32.62 -6.05
CA TYR A 341 -33.81 -32.93 -7.28
C TYR A 341 -34.20 -31.64 -8.00
N PHE A 342 -33.77 -31.49 -9.24
CA PHE A 342 -34.22 -30.43 -10.14
C PHE A 342 -35.37 -30.96 -10.99
N ALA A 343 -36.46 -30.21 -11.11
CA ALA A 343 -37.57 -30.59 -11.97
C ALA A 343 -37.87 -29.51 -13.01
N VAL A 344 -38.17 -29.94 -14.23
CA VAL A 344 -38.68 -29.11 -15.32
C VAL A 344 -40.11 -29.54 -15.58
N ALA A 345 -41.07 -28.64 -15.41
CA ALA A 345 -42.48 -28.99 -15.50
C ALA A 345 -43.22 -28.08 -16.47
N GLN A 346 -44.11 -28.69 -17.24
CA GLN A 346 -45.04 -28.00 -18.10
C GLN A 346 -45.99 -27.13 -17.28
N ASN A 347 -46.24 -25.90 -17.74
CA ASN A 347 -47.42 -25.14 -17.35
C ASN A 347 -48.39 -25.00 -18.52
N TYR A 348 -47.89 -24.59 -19.70
CA TYR A 348 -48.68 -24.53 -20.93
C TYR A 348 -47.82 -24.75 -22.18
N GLY A 349 -48.27 -25.64 -23.07
CA GLY A 349 -47.58 -26.00 -24.33
C GLY A 349 -46.50 -27.08 -24.19
N THR A 350 -46.08 -27.68 -25.30
CA THR A 350 -45.02 -28.71 -25.36
C THR A 350 -43.81 -28.16 -26.10
N GLY A 351 -42.66 -28.83 -25.99
CA GLY A 351 -41.46 -28.45 -26.72
C GLY A 351 -40.16 -28.88 -26.05
N ASN A 352 -39.06 -28.55 -26.71
CA ASN A 352 -37.72 -28.87 -26.21
C ASN A 352 -37.28 -27.84 -25.18
N TYR A 353 -36.51 -28.28 -24.20
CA TYR A 353 -35.82 -27.40 -23.27
C TYR A 353 -34.36 -27.80 -23.11
N SER A 354 -33.56 -26.88 -22.61
CA SER A 354 -32.21 -27.14 -22.17
C SER A 354 -31.94 -26.42 -20.85
N PHE A 355 -31.10 -27.01 -20.01
CA PHE A 355 -30.70 -26.40 -18.76
C PHE A 355 -29.24 -26.73 -18.41
N LYS A 356 -28.65 -25.87 -17.58
CA LYS A 356 -27.37 -26.10 -16.92
C LYS A 356 -27.48 -25.62 -15.48
N LEU A 357 -27.28 -26.54 -14.53
CA LEU A 357 -27.11 -26.19 -13.12
C LEU A 357 -25.63 -25.90 -12.88
N GLN A 358 -25.26 -24.63 -12.93
CA GLN A 358 -23.90 -24.20 -12.62
C GLN A 358 -23.70 -24.14 -11.10
N PHE A 359 -22.63 -24.73 -10.61
CA PHE A 359 -22.28 -24.74 -9.19
C PHE A 359 -21.03 -23.92 -8.91
N ALA A 360 -21.13 -23.02 -7.92
CA ALA A 360 -20.01 -22.28 -7.37
C ALA A 360 -19.90 -22.56 -5.86
N SER A 361 -18.79 -23.16 -5.42
CA SER A 361 -18.55 -23.45 -3.99
C SER A 361 -18.45 -22.16 -3.16
N ALA A 362 -19.00 -22.17 -1.94
CA ALA A 362 -18.89 -21.07 -1.01
C ALA A 362 -17.48 -20.89 -0.41
N GLY A 363 -16.61 -21.91 -0.51
CA GLY A 363 -15.24 -21.85 0.02
C GLY A 363 -15.19 -21.72 1.54
N GLU A 364 -16.07 -22.45 2.23
CA GLU A 364 -16.25 -22.40 3.68
C GLU A 364 -15.00 -22.87 4.44
N SER A 365 -14.82 -22.34 5.65
CA SER A 365 -13.68 -22.69 6.51
C SER A 365 -13.85 -24.04 7.21
N PHE A 366 -15.07 -24.55 7.26
CA PHE A 366 -15.42 -25.83 7.82
C PHE A 366 -16.20 -26.64 6.78
N THR A 367 -16.02 -27.95 6.77
CA THR A 367 -16.81 -28.84 5.92
C THR A 367 -18.10 -29.16 6.65
N GLU A 368 -19.23 -28.90 6.01
CA GLU A 368 -20.53 -29.28 6.54
C GLU A 368 -20.66 -30.80 6.76
N THR A 369 -21.25 -31.17 7.90
CA THR A 369 -21.52 -32.57 8.29
C THR A 369 -23.03 -32.82 8.37
N GLY A 370 -23.51 -33.90 7.77
CA GLY A 370 -24.96 -34.16 7.68
C GLY A 370 -25.62 -33.31 6.60
N ASN A 371 -26.83 -32.80 6.86
CA ASN A 371 -27.56 -31.89 5.96
C ASN A 371 -27.08 -30.43 6.06
N GLY A 372 -25.95 -30.20 6.72
CA GLY A 372 -25.23 -28.93 6.74
C GLY A 372 -25.80 -27.85 7.63
N THR A 373 -26.27 -28.21 8.84
CA THR A 373 -26.81 -27.23 9.78
C THR A 373 -26.02 -27.29 11.09
N ASP A 374 -25.07 -26.37 11.29
CA ASP A 374 -24.38 -26.20 12.58
C ASP A 374 -25.14 -25.26 13.56
N ASN A 375 -26.46 -25.14 13.34
CA ASN A 375 -27.46 -24.22 13.92
C ASN A 375 -27.74 -24.39 15.41
N THR A 376 -26.89 -25.11 16.15
CA THR A 376 -27.02 -25.30 17.60
C THR A 376 -25.67 -25.18 18.31
N MET A 377 -25.70 -24.84 19.59
CA MET A 377 -24.50 -24.85 20.44
C MET A 377 -23.83 -26.23 20.51
N ALA A 378 -24.59 -27.32 20.35
CA ALA A 378 -24.07 -28.69 20.39
C ALA A 378 -23.27 -29.05 19.13
N THR A 379 -23.62 -28.45 18.00
CA THR A 379 -22.97 -28.64 16.69
C THR A 379 -21.87 -27.62 16.41
N ALA A 380 -21.69 -26.65 17.31
CA ALA A 380 -20.83 -25.50 17.12
C ALA A 380 -19.37 -25.85 16.79
N ARG A 381 -18.80 -25.17 15.78
CA ARG A 381 -17.42 -25.39 15.33
C ARG A 381 -16.42 -24.60 16.15
N ASN A 382 -15.32 -25.23 16.56
CA ASN A 382 -14.27 -24.53 17.29
C ASN A 382 -13.50 -23.55 16.39
N ILE A 383 -13.45 -22.29 16.80
CA ILE A 383 -12.67 -21.24 16.15
C ILE A 383 -11.58 -20.71 17.09
N SER A 384 -10.62 -19.98 16.52
CA SER A 384 -9.54 -19.32 17.23
C SER A 384 -9.56 -17.83 16.94
N LEU A 385 -9.32 -17.03 17.98
CA LEU A 385 -9.21 -15.58 17.84
C LEU A 385 -8.05 -15.22 16.90
N GLY A 386 -8.21 -14.15 16.12
CA GLY A 386 -7.23 -13.64 15.17
C GLY A 386 -7.25 -14.31 13.79
N LYS A 387 -8.04 -15.38 13.60
CA LYS A 387 -8.23 -16.05 12.29
C LYS A 387 -9.53 -15.60 11.64
N THR A 388 -9.52 -15.45 10.32
CA THR A 388 -10.72 -15.22 9.51
C THR A 388 -11.38 -16.55 9.17
N TYR A 389 -12.70 -16.61 9.36
CA TYR A 389 -13.54 -17.74 9.01
C TYR A 389 -14.56 -17.31 7.96
N LYS A 390 -14.99 -18.27 7.13
CA LYS A 390 -15.98 -18.12 6.06
C LYS A 390 -17.04 -19.20 6.20
N GLY A 391 -18.29 -18.83 5.94
CA GLY A 391 -19.43 -19.74 5.88
C GLY A 391 -20.49 -19.20 4.91
N GLN A 392 -21.59 -19.92 4.78
CA GLN A 392 -22.72 -19.55 3.94
C GLN A 392 -24.03 -19.76 4.69
N ILE A 393 -24.90 -18.74 4.70
CA ILE A 393 -26.30 -18.93 5.06
C ILE A 393 -27.06 -19.32 3.78
N ALA A 394 -27.75 -20.45 3.80
CA ALA A 394 -28.47 -21.07 2.68
C ALA A 394 -29.99 -21.08 2.91
N VAL A 395 -30.79 -21.56 1.96
CA VAL A 395 -32.26 -21.62 2.17
C VAL A 395 -32.64 -22.67 3.21
N ASN A 396 -31.85 -23.73 3.27
CA ASN A 396 -31.99 -24.86 4.19
C ASN A 396 -31.07 -24.76 5.41
N ASP A 397 -30.41 -23.62 5.59
CA ASP A 397 -29.56 -23.31 6.74
C ASP A 397 -29.56 -21.81 7.05
N ASP A 398 -30.14 -21.43 8.18
CA ASP A 398 -30.41 -20.05 8.57
C ASP A 398 -29.51 -19.51 9.69
N LYS A 399 -28.62 -20.33 10.24
CA LYS A 399 -27.85 -19.98 11.43
C LYS A 399 -26.63 -20.85 11.64
N ASP A 400 -25.48 -20.22 11.87
CA ASP A 400 -24.25 -20.92 12.18
C ASP A 400 -23.72 -20.65 13.59
N TYR A 401 -23.26 -21.68 14.31
CA TYR A 401 -22.64 -21.55 15.64
C TYR A 401 -21.14 -21.86 15.63
N TYR A 402 -20.37 -20.97 16.24
CA TYR A 402 -18.93 -21.11 16.41
C TYR A 402 -18.54 -21.00 17.89
N LYS A 403 -17.77 -21.96 18.41
CA LYS A 403 -17.28 -21.97 19.79
C LYS A 403 -15.87 -21.42 19.90
N PHE A 404 -15.62 -20.54 20.86
CA PHE A 404 -14.28 -19.98 21.11
C PHE A 404 -14.00 -19.73 22.58
N THR A 405 -12.72 -19.60 22.93
CA THR A 405 -12.27 -19.34 24.30
C THR A 405 -11.53 -18.01 24.39
N VAL A 406 -11.86 -17.24 25.42
CA VAL A 406 -11.18 -16.01 25.83
C VAL A 406 -10.27 -16.32 27.03
N SER A 407 -8.96 -16.09 26.88
CA SER A 407 -7.97 -16.46 27.90
C SER A 407 -7.80 -15.42 29.03
N SER A 408 -8.21 -14.17 28.79
CA SER A 408 -8.13 -13.05 29.75
C SER A 408 -9.26 -12.06 29.50
N THR A 409 -9.82 -11.46 30.56
CA THR A 409 -10.79 -10.37 30.43
C THR A 409 -10.21 -9.21 29.64
N GLY A 410 -10.96 -8.67 28.67
CA GLY A 410 -10.49 -7.57 27.84
C GLY A 410 -11.47 -7.17 26.74
N ARG A 411 -11.03 -6.27 25.87
CA ARG A 411 -11.79 -5.83 24.70
C ARG A 411 -11.50 -6.72 23.50
N TYR A 412 -12.53 -6.93 22.70
CA TYR A 412 -12.51 -7.71 21.48
C TYR A 412 -13.20 -6.94 20.36
N VAL A 413 -12.93 -7.35 19.13
CA VAL A 413 -13.56 -6.79 17.94
C VAL A 413 -14.06 -7.91 17.05
N ASN A 414 -15.28 -7.75 16.54
CA ASN A 414 -15.82 -8.52 15.42
C ASN A 414 -15.69 -7.66 14.16
N THR A 415 -14.96 -8.17 13.18
CA THR A 415 -14.97 -7.63 11.81
C THR A 415 -15.58 -8.67 10.90
N ALA A 416 -16.76 -8.36 10.34
CA ALA A 416 -17.47 -9.31 9.48
C ALA A 416 -18.05 -8.63 8.23
N THR A 417 -18.19 -9.43 7.18
CA THR A 417 -18.79 -9.07 5.89
C THR A 417 -19.69 -10.19 5.42
N ALA A 418 -20.83 -9.87 4.82
CA ALA A 418 -21.71 -10.87 4.23
C ALA A 418 -22.36 -10.35 2.94
N TYR A 419 -22.43 -11.19 1.91
CA TYR A 419 -23.07 -10.87 0.63
C TYR A 419 -24.58 -11.14 0.68
N MET A 420 -25.23 -10.67 1.76
CA MET A 420 -26.66 -10.78 2.00
C MET A 420 -27.15 -9.63 2.88
N ARG A 421 -28.46 -9.36 2.84
CA ARG A 421 -29.14 -8.38 3.70
C ARG A 421 -29.58 -9.04 5.01
N GLY A 422 -29.73 -8.24 6.06
CA GLY A 422 -30.35 -8.68 7.31
C GLY A 422 -29.57 -9.76 8.06
N VAL A 423 -28.23 -9.75 7.97
CA VAL A 423 -27.37 -10.63 8.77
C VAL A 423 -27.06 -9.99 10.12
N ASN A 424 -27.15 -10.79 11.18
CA ASN A 424 -26.83 -10.40 12.55
C ASN A 424 -25.77 -11.32 13.14
N TYR A 425 -25.05 -10.78 14.11
CA TYR A 425 -23.99 -11.47 14.82
C TYR A 425 -24.25 -11.42 16.32
N TYR A 426 -24.23 -12.58 16.96
CA TYR A 426 -24.44 -12.69 18.41
C TYR A 426 -23.24 -13.36 19.07
N ILE A 427 -23.04 -13.07 20.35
CA ILE A 427 -22.20 -13.86 21.22
C ILE A 427 -23.03 -14.29 22.42
N TYR A 428 -23.08 -15.60 22.64
CA TYR A 428 -23.67 -16.21 23.82
C TYR A 428 -22.58 -16.75 24.75
N ASP A 429 -22.79 -16.67 26.04
CA ASP A 429 -21.95 -17.36 27.02
C ASP A 429 -22.25 -18.88 27.07
N LEU A 430 -21.56 -19.60 27.96
CA LEU A 430 -21.72 -21.04 28.10
C LEU A 430 -23.12 -21.46 28.61
N SER A 431 -23.84 -20.55 29.27
CA SER A 431 -25.21 -20.78 29.74
C SER A 431 -26.27 -20.50 28.66
N GLY A 432 -25.86 -19.92 27.54
CA GLY A 432 -26.73 -19.48 26.46
C GLY A 432 -27.31 -18.08 26.64
N HIS A 433 -26.78 -17.30 27.59
CA HIS A 433 -27.15 -15.90 27.76
C HIS A 433 -26.43 -15.04 26.71
N GLU A 434 -27.16 -14.13 26.08
CA GLU A 434 -26.59 -13.19 25.11
C GLU A 434 -25.75 -12.14 25.83
N VAL A 435 -24.48 -12.04 25.46
CA VAL A 435 -23.55 -11.05 26.03
C VAL A 435 -23.16 -9.95 25.03
N TYR A 436 -23.47 -10.16 23.75
CA TYR A 436 -23.27 -9.19 22.69
C TYR A 436 -24.17 -9.50 21.49
N HIS A 437 -24.63 -8.44 20.83
CA HIS A 437 -25.29 -8.48 19.54
C HIS A 437 -24.74 -7.36 18.65
N GLY A 438 -24.73 -7.58 17.34
CA GLY A 438 -24.33 -6.58 16.37
C GLY A 438 -25.06 -6.75 15.04
N ASP A 439 -25.64 -5.66 14.57
CA ASP A 439 -26.43 -5.60 13.34
C ASP A 439 -25.55 -5.11 12.20
N ALA A 440 -25.37 -5.91 11.16
CA ALA A 440 -24.56 -5.48 10.03
C ALA A 440 -25.31 -4.53 9.11
N VAL A 441 -24.60 -3.51 8.64
CA VAL A 441 -25.18 -2.48 7.79
C VAL A 441 -25.02 -2.89 6.32
N TRP A 442 -26.14 -2.96 5.60
CA TRP A 442 -26.15 -3.20 4.16
C TRP A 442 -25.65 -1.98 3.38
N ASN A 443 -24.70 -2.21 2.47
CA ASN A 443 -24.22 -1.21 1.53
C ASN A 443 -24.86 -1.43 0.15
N GLU A 444 -25.72 -0.50 -0.27
CA GLU A 444 -26.43 -0.58 -1.56
C GLU A 444 -25.51 -0.53 -2.79
N THR A 445 -24.38 0.16 -2.69
CA THR A 445 -23.42 0.32 -3.79
C THR A 445 -22.53 -0.91 -3.92
N LEU A 446 -21.98 -1.39 -2.81
CA LEU A 446 -21.04 -2.51 -2.80
C LEU A 446 -21.72 -3.89 -2.72
N ARG A 447 -23.04 -3.92 -2.47
CA ARG A 447 -23.87 -5.12 -2.42
C ARG A 447 -23.40 -6.16 -1.38
N TYR A 448 -22.97 -5.69 -0.22
CA TYR A 448 -22.69 -6.52 0.96
C TYR A 448 -23.06 -5.80 2.27
N SER A 449 -23.32 -6.56 3.31
CA SER A 449 -23.42 -6.10 4.70
C SER A 449 -22.08 -6.18 5.40
N SER A 450 -21.75 -5.22 6.26
CA SER A 450 -20.53 -5.27 7.07
C SER A 450 -20.71 -4.70 8.46
N ILE A 451 -19.88 -5.16 9.39
CA ILE A 451 -19.83 -4.69 10.78
C ILE A 451 -18.38 -4.67 11.28
N THR A 452 -18.06 -3.67 12.11
CA THR A 452 -16.79 -3.60 12.84
C THR A 452 -17.05 -3.06 14.22
N ASP A 453 -17.36 -3.97 15.14
CA ASP A 453 -17.90 -3.63 16.45
C ASP A 453 -17.00 -4.15 17.57
N LYS A 454 -16.86 -3.33 18.60
CA LYS A 454 -15.98 -3.56 19.75
C LYS A 454 -16.83 -3.87 20.98
N PHE A 455 -16.46 -4.89 21.73
CA PHE A 455 -17.16 -5.34 22.92
C PHE A 455 -16.18 -5.86 23.97
N GLU A 456 -16.65 -6.05 25.19
CA GLU A 456 -15.86 -6.55 26.32
C GLU A 456 -16.32 -7.96 26.69
N LEU A 457 -15.37 -8.85 26.91
CA LEU A 457 -15.63 -10.21 27.38
C LEU A 457 -14.76 -10.51 28.59
N GLU A 458 -15.32 -11.26 29.53
CA GLU A 458 -14.57 -11.86 30.61
C GLU A 458 -13.82 -13.11 30.13
N LYS A 459 -12.88 -13.60 30.95
CA LYS A 459 -12.25 -14.89 30.70
C LYS A 459 -13.32 -16.00 30.72
N GLY A 460 -13.49 -16.70 29.59
CA GLY A 460 -14.57 -17.68 29.45
C GLY A 460 -14.59 -18.40 28.11
N THR A 461 -15.61 -19.24 27.93
CA THR A 461 -15.94 -19.90 26.65
C THR A 461 -17.27 -19.37 26.15
N TYR A 462 -17.33 -19.05 24.86
CA TYR A 462 -18.44 -18.36 24.23
C TYR A 462 -18.82 -19.01 22.90
N TYR A 463 -20.02 -18.71 22.43
CA TYR A 463 -20.53 -19.08 21.11
C TYR A 463 -20.80 -17.83 20.28
N PHE A 464 -20.08 -17.67 19.18
CA PHE A 464 -20.36 -16.67 18.16
C PHE A 464 -21.36 -17.23 17.16
N VAL A 465 -22.39 -16.46 16.82
CA VAL A 465 -23.49 -16.92 15.99
C VAL A 465 -23.68 -15.97 14.83
N VAL A 466 -23.79 -16.52 13.63
CA VAL A 466 -24.17 -15.79 12.42
C VAL A 466 -25.57 -16.22 12.04
N THR A 467 -26.48 -15.29 11.81
CA THR A 467 -27.86 -15.65 11.44
C THR A 467 -28.50 -14.57 10.57
N ARG A 468 -29.55 -14.92 9.83
CA ARG A 468 -30.31 -13.98 9.01
C ARG A 468 -31.72 -13.72 9.56
N TYR A 469 -32.26 -12.55 9.26
CA TYR A 469 -33.70 -12.33 9.29
C TYR A 469 -34.36 -13.07 8.11
N LEU A 470 -35.40 -13.87 8.37
CA LEU A 470 -36.02 -14.78 7.41
C LEU A 470 -36.52 -14.11 6.12
N ASP A 471 -36.90 -12.83 6.20
CA ASP A 471 -37.40 -12.03 5.06
C ASP A 471 -36.29 -11.57 4.09
N TYR A 472 -35.02 -11.81 4.42
CA TYR A 472 -33.87 -11.37 3.64
C TYR A 472 -33.08 -12.56 3.06
N GLY A 473 -32.42 -12.29 1.92
CA GLY A 473 -31.76 -13.30 1.10
C GLY A 473 -30.57 -14.01 1.75
N ASN A 474 -30.08 -15.00 1.05
CA ASN A 474 -29.03 -15.95 1.44
C ASN A 474 -27.67 -15.45 0.94
N GLY A 475 -26.57 -15.97 1.49
CA GLY A 475 -25.27 -15.64 0.97
C GLY A 475 -24.09 -15.99 1.85
N ASN A 476 -22.90 -15.81 1.26
CA ASN A 476 -21.63 -16.09 1.91
C ASN A 476 -21.30 -14.96 2.89
N TYR A 477 -20.70 -15.33 4.01
CA TYR A 477 -20.14 -14.39 4.96
C TYR A 477 -18.71 -14.75 5.35
N SER A 478 -18.02 -13.76 5.92
CA SER A 478 -16.75 -13.96 6.59
C SER A 478 -16.69 -13.12 7.84
N PHE A 479 -16.04 -13.63 8.88
CA PHE A 479 -15.85 -12.93 10.13
C PHE A 479 -14.46 -13.18 10.71
N LYS A 480 -14.03 -12.27 11.57
CA LYS A 480 -12.81 -12.38 12.35
C LYS A 480 -13.06 -11.79 13.73
N LEU A 481 -12.95 -12.64 14.75
CA LEU A 481 -12.91 -12.20 16.14
C LEU A 481 -11.46 -12.01 16.56
N SER A 482 -11.11 -10.85 17.11
CA SER A 482 -9.74 -10.55 17.56
C SER A 482 -9.72 -9.85 18.91
N SER A 483 -8.65 -10.04 19.69
CA SER A 483 -8.39 -9.17 20.83
C SER A 483 -8.13 -7.74 20.35
N TYR A 484 -8.56 -6.77 21.15
CA TYR A 484 -8.42 -5.35 20.87
C TYR A 484 -7.81 -4.63 22.08
N ALA A 485 -6.67 -3.97 21.86
CA ALA A 485 -6.01 -3.14 22.85
C ALA A 485 -5.99 -1.70 22.35
N GLN A 486 -6.71 -0.82 23.05
CA GLN A 486 -6.78 0.60 22.70
C GLN A 486 -5.47 1.31 23.07
N VAL A 487 -5.06 2.28 22.25
CA VAL A 487 -4.00 3.22 22.56
C VAL A 487 -4.35 4.04 23.81
N THR A 488 -3.47 4.01 24.81
CA THR A 488 -3.56 4.80 26.03
C THR A 488 -2.59 5.99 26.05
N GLY A 489 -1.53 5.97 25.26
CA GLY A 489 -0.56 7.07 25.19
C GLY A 489 0.45 6.96 24.06
N ILE A 490 1.20 8.04 23.85
CA ILE A 490 2.32 8.14 22.89
C ILE A 490 3.43 9.00 23.51
N SER A 491 4.69 8.65 23.24
CA SER A 491 5.85 9.46 23.62
C SER A 491 6.87 9.55 22.48
N LEU A 492 7.74 10.56 22.54
CA LEU A 492 8.86 10.72 21.61
C LEU A 492 10.19 10.50 22.33
N ASN A 493 11.21 10.06 21.59
CA ASN A 493 12.59 9.92 22.07
C ASN A 493 13.25 11.27 22.47
N LYS A 494 12.70 12.41 22.00
CA LYS A 494 13.18 13.77 22.31
C LYS A 494 12.00 14.73 22.45
N SER A 495 12.12 15.69 23.36
CA SER A 495 11.17 16.81 23.52
C SER A 495 11.69 18.12 22.93
N ASN A 496 12.99 18.22 22.66
CA ASN A 496 13.62 19.34 21.98
C ASN A 496 14.86 18.90 21.18
N ALA A 497 15.20 19.67 20.15
CA ALA A 497 16.43 19.52 19.38
C ALA A 497 16.84 20.82 18.67
N THR A 498 18.13 20.93 18.38
CA THR A 498 18.70 22.06 17.64
C THR A 498 19.44 21.54 16.41
N LEU A 499 19.15 22.11 15.24
CA LEU A 499 19.79 21.82 13.97
C LEU A 499 20.49 23.07 13.45
N THR A 500 21.77 22.96 13.07
CA THR A 500 22.65 24.09 12.77
C THR A 500 23.02 24.22 11.30
N GLU A 501 22.64 23.23 10.48
CA GLU A 501 22.94 23.20 9.05
C GLU A 501 21.66 22.98 8.23
N LYS A 502 21.57 23.70 7.10
CA LYS A 502 20.44 23.52 6.18
C LYS A 502 20.52 22.12 5.57
N GLY A 503 19.40 21.39 5.62
CA GLY A 503 19.34 19.99 5.20
C GLY A 503 19.77 18.98 6.27
N GLN A 504 20.24 19.43 7.45
CA GLN A 504 20.51 18.51 8.56
C GLN A 504 19.23 17.79 8.97
N THR A 505 19.36 16.49 9.26
CA THR A 505 18.23 15.63 9.61
C THR A 505 18.26 15.17 11.07
N LEU A 506 17.10 14.93 11.65
CA LEU A 506 16.90 14.34 12.97
C LEU A 506 15.81 13.26 12.91
N GLN A 507 16.14 12.06 13.36
CA GLN A 507 15.14 11.00 13.51
C GLN A 507 14.42 11.12 14.86
N LEU A 508 13.11 11.37 14.81
CA LEU A 508 12.22 11.20 15.95
C LEU A 508 11.58 9.81 15.91
N THR A 509 11.46 9.17 17.06
CA THR A 509 10.84 7.85 17.19
C THR A 509 9.66 7.96 18.14
N ALA A 510 8.47 7.59 17.65
CA ALA A 510 7.25 7.54 18.43
C ALA A 510 7.06 6.16 19.07
N SER A 511 6.74 6.14 20.37
CA SER A 511 6.43 4.94 21.14
C SER A 511 4.98 4.98 21.60
N VAL A 512 4.13 4.13 21.01
CA VAL A 512 2.70 4.02 21.34
C VAL A 512 2.50 3.01 22.46
N LYS A 513 1.68 3.36 23.46
CA LYS A 513 1.32 2.50 24.59
C LYS A 513 -0.17 2.14 24.57
N PRO A 514 -0.54 0.93 25.03
CA PRO A 514 0.36 -0.16 25.45
C PRO A 514 1.12 -0.79 24.28
N ASP A 515 2.17 -1.57 24.56
CA ASP A 515 2.99 -2.20 23.51
C ASP A 515 2.24 -3.26 22.69
N ASN A 516 1.06 -3.69 23.13
CA ASN A 516 0.18 -4.57 22.37
C ASN A 516 -1.02 -3.84 21.76
N ALA A 517 -1.03 -2.50 21.73
CA ALA A 517 -2.09 -1.72 21.10
C ALA A 517 -2.35 -2.20 19.66
N THR A 518 -3.62 -2.36 19.31
CA THR A 518 -4.04 -2.97 18.05
C THR A 518 -3.75 -2.08 16.84
N ASN A 519 -3.88 -0.76 16.99
CA ASN A 519 -3.49 0.22 15.98
C ASN A 519 -2.42 1.16 16.56
N LYS A 520 -1.21 1.11 15.99
CA LYS A 520 -0.07 1.95 16.40
C LYS A 520 0.33 2.98 15.35
N ASP A 521 -0.53 3.20 14.35
CA ASP A 521 -0.22 4.15 13.28
C ASP A 521 -0.14 5.56 13.84
N VAL A 522 0.88 6.29 13.39
CA VAL A 522 1.19 7.66 13.82
C VAL A 522 1.20 8.57 12.60
N GLU A 523 0.50 9.70 12.72
CA GLU A 523 0.56 10.83 11.80
C GLU A 523 1.56 11.86 12.31
N TRP A 524 2.41 12.33 11.41
CA TRP A 524 3.41 13.35 11.71
C TRP A 524 3.01 14.69 11.09
N SER A 525 3.26 15.76 11.82
CA SER A 525 3.04 17.12 11.35
C SER A 525 4.09 18.07 11.89
N SER A 526 4.33 19.17 11.18
CA SER A 526 5.15 20.28 11.63
C SER A 526 4.29 21.54 11.73
N SER A 527 4.48 22.32 12.79
CA SER A 527 3.83 23.63 12.90
C SER A 527 4.33 24.64 11.86
N ASP A 528 5.54 24.43 11.32
CA ASP A 528 6.11 25.24 10.23
C ASP A 528 7.07 24.38 9.39
N SER A 529 6.54 23.86 8.28
CA SER A 529 7.30 23.01 7.36
C SER A 529 8.32 23.77 6.50
N SER A 530 8.32 25.11 6.56
CA SER A 530 9.33 25.97 5.94
C SER A 530 10.57 26.13 6.83
N VAL A 531 10.42 25.98 8.15
CA VAL A 531 11.53 25.94 9.13
C VAL A 531 12.08 24.52 9.27
N ALA A 532 11.22 23.55 9.59
CA ALA A 532 11.57 22.14 9.67
C ALA A 532 10.42 21.26 9.18
N SER A 533 10.67 20.41 8.18
CA SER A 533 9.67 19.44 7.70
C SER A 533 9.88 18.07 8.34
N VAL A 534 8.82 17.29 8.48
CA VAL A 534 8.86 15.90 8.95
C VAL A 534 8.18 15.00 7.92
N ASN A 535 8.70 13.79 7.70
CA ASN A 535 8.04 12.78 6.85
C ASN A 535 7.19 11.79 7.67
N ASP A 536 6.52 10.86 7.00
CA ASP A 536 5.63 9.87 7.63
C ASP A 536 6.34 8.88 8.58
N HIS A 537 7.68 8.87 8.58
CA HIS A 537 8.51 8.03 9.44
C HIS A 537 9.17 8.82 10.58
N GLY A 538 8.82 10.09 10.80
CA GLY A 538 9.38 10.93 11.85
C GLY A 538 10.78 11.48 11.56
N LEU A 539 11.25 11.44 10.31
CA LEU A 539 12.51 12.06 9.91
C LEU A 539 12.29 13.57 9.68
N VAL A 540 12.86 14.37 10.57
CA VAL A 540 12.82 15.84 10.52
C VAL A 540 13.98 16.36 9.68
N THR A 541 13.76 17.35 8.82
CA THR A 541 14.78 18.01 7.98
C THR A 541 14.75 19.51 8.20
N ALA A 542 15.89 20.11 8.56
CA ALA A 542 16.06 21.55 8.71
C ALA A 542 16.03 22.27 7.35
N LYS A 543 15.31 23.39 7.26
CA LYS A 543 15.19 24.21 6.05
C LYS A 543 15.63 25.65 6.26
N ASN A 544 14.92 26.38 7.13
CA ASN A 544 15.16 27.80 7.38
C ASN A 544 15.26 28.09 8.88
N ASN A 545 15.87 29.22 9.23
CA ASN A 545 16.03 29.62 10.63
C ASN A 545 14.68 29.87 11.28
N GLY A 546 14.51 29.40 12.51
CA GLY A 546 13.28 29.54 13.27
C GLY A 546 13.05 28.37 14.21
N THR A 547 11.84 28.28 14.74
CA THR A 547 11.42 27.19 15.61
C THR A 547 10.15 26.55 15.06
N ALA A 548 10.15 25.23 14.92
CA ALA A 548 8.97 24.45 14.54
C ALA A 548 8.70 23.36 15.58
N THR A 549 7.43 23.12 15.88
CA THR A 549 7.01 22.00 16.73
C THR A 549 6.60 20.83 15.87
N ILE A 550 7.32 19.72 16.00
CA ILE A 550 6.98 18.45 15.34
C ILE A 550 6.03 17.66 16.25
N THR A 551 4.88 17.27 15.72
CA THR A 551 3.84 16.54 16.46
C THR A 551 3.64 15.15 15.86
N ALA A 552 3.72 14.13 16.70
CA ALA A 552 3.27 12.77 16.42
C ALA A 552 1.89 12.57 17.02
N LYS A 553 0.90 12.16 16.21
CA LYS A 553 -0.50 11.95 16.61
C LYS A 553 -0.92 10.52 16.30
N THR A 554 -1.54 9.80 17.24
CA THR A 554 -2.06 8.44 16.97
C THR A 554 -3.32 8.51 16.11
N LYS A 555 -3.42 7.68 15.08
CA LYS A 555 -4.59 7.67 14.18
C LYS A 555 -5.88 7.18 14.86
N GLU A 556 -5.75 6.30 15.85
CA GLU A 556 -6.91 5.66 16.49
C GLU A 556 -7.75 6.62 17.35
N ASN A 557 -7.10 7.46 18.14
CA ASN A 557 -7.76 8.30 19.16
C ASN A 557 -7.01 9.62 19.45
N GLU A 558 -6.20 10.08 18.49
CA GLU A 558 -5.59 11.41 18.46
C GLU A 558 -4.71 11.79 19.67
N LYS A 559 -4.11 10.81 20.35
CA LYS A 559 -3.11 11.10 21.40
C LYS A 559 -1.88 11.71 20.76
N THR A 560 -1.30 12.75 21.38
CA THR A 560 -0.17 13.50 20.81
C THR A 560 1.08 13.49 21.66
N ALA A 561 2.26 13.47 21.02
CA ALA A 561 3.55 13.80 21.61
C ALA A 561 4.28 14.82 20.72
N ARG A 562 5.09 15.70 21.32
CA ARG A 562 5.67 16.87 20.64
C ARG A 562 7.18 17.00 20.88
N CYS A 563 7.88 17.49 19.87
CA CYS A 563 9.29 17.86 19.94
C CYS A 563 9.48 19.28 19.35
N VAL A 564 10.09 20.17 20.11
CA VAL A 564 10.42 21.53 19.65
C VAL A 564 11.77 21.50 18.93
N VAL A 565 11.78 21.84 17.64
CA VAL A 565 12.97 21.86 16.80
C VAL A 565 13.35 23.30 16.47
N THR A 566 14.51 23.72 16.93
CA THR A 566 15.09 25.02 16.59
C THR A 566 16.11 24.83 15.46
N VAL A 567 15.92 25.54 14.36
CA VAL A 567 16.85 25.58 13.23
C VAL A 567 17.60 26.91 13.28
N TYR A 568 18.93 26.83 13.31
CA TYR A 568 19.82 27.98 13.26
C TYR A 568 20.94 27.72 12.26
N ASN A 569 20.63 27.90 10.98
CA ASN A 569 21.61 27.90 9.91
C ASN A 569 22.46 29.16 10.02
N MET A 570 23.73 28.98 10.33
CA MET A 570 24.68 30.09 10.40
C MET A 570 25.02 30.55 8.99
N SER A 571 24.82 31.83 8.69
CA SER A 571 25.19 32.40 7.39
C SER A 571 26.72 32.29 7.22
N THR A 572 27.17 31.86 6.05
CA THR A 572 28.59 31.88 5.65
C THR A 572 29.01 33.23 5.08
N GLU A 573 28.15 34.25 5.14
CA GLU A 573 28.39 35.60 4.64
C GLU A 573 28.38 36.64 5.77
N GLY A 574 28.86 37.85 5.48
CA GLY A 574 28.86 38.95 6.43
C GLY A 574 29.68 38.66 7.70
N ALA A 575 29.35 39.36 8.79
CA ALA A 575 29.94 39.10 10.10
C ALA A 575 29.76 37.64 10.57
N SER A 576 28.63 37.01 10.23
CA SER A 576 28.35 35.59 10.54
C SER A 576 29.37 34.65 9.92
N GLY A 577 29.62 34.82 8.62
CA GLY A 577 30.58 34.02 7.89
C GLY A 577 32.01 34.21 8.39
N PHE A 578 32.38 35.44 8.73
CA PHE A 578 33.69 35.73 9.30
C PHE A 578 33.89 35.05 10.67
N VAL A 579 32.90 35.14 11.57
CA VAL A 579 32.99 34.46 12.87
C VAL A 579 33.05 32.95 12.69
N TYR A 580 32.20 32.40 11.81
CA TYR A 580 32.23 30.98 11.48
C TYR A 580 33.62 30.54 11.00
N ARG A 581 34.25 31.31 10.11
CA ARG A 581 35.62 31.11 9.63
C ARG A 581 36.65 31.08 10.76
N LEU A 582 36.52 31.94 11.78
CA LEU A 582 37.42 31.93 12.94
C LEU A 582 37.27 30.63 13.76
N TYR A 583 36.04 30.18 14.00
CA TYR A 583 35.80 28.90 14.66
C TYR A 583 36.37 27.72 13.87
N THR A 584 36.10 27.64 12.57
CA THR A 584 36.52 26.50 11.75
C THR A 584 38.02 26.49 11.49
N ASN A 585 38.61 27.63 11.10
CA ASN A 585 40.00 27.65 10.64
C ASN A 585 40.99 27.87 11.77
N MET A 586 40.61 28.64 12.80
CA MET A 586 41.49 28.92 13.94
C MET A 586 41.26 27.96 15.10
N LEU A 587 40.02 27.61 15.45
CA LEU A 587 39.72 26.69 16.56
C LEU A 587 39.57 25.23 16.13
N ASN A 588 39.36 24.97 14.83
CA ASN A 588 39.14 23.64 14.27
C ASN A 588 37.86 22.96 14.81
N ARG A 589 36.78 23.73 14.98
CA ARG A 589 35.46 23.22 15.37
C ARG A 589 34.33 24.10 14.84
N GLN A 590 33.12 23.55 14.84
CA GLN A 590 31.91 24.35 14.62
C GLN A 590 31.64 25.26 15.83
N PRO A 591 31.11 26.47 15.60
CA PRO A 591 30.57 27.29 16.67
C PRO A 591 29.32 26.70 17.32
N ASP A 592 29.13 26.99 18.61
CA ASP A 592 27.82 26.93 19.25
C ASP A 592 27.01 28.20 18.95
N ILE A 593 25.68 28.11 19.02
CA ILE A 593 24.76 29.21 18.65
C ILE A 593 25.02 30.47 19.48
N SER A 594 25.18 30.31 20.79
CA SER A 594 25.34 31.43 21.72
C SER A 594 26.66 32.15 21.49
N GLY A 595 27.75 31.41 21.36
CA GLY A 595 29.08 31.93 21.07
C GLY A 595 29.13 32.65 19.72
N HIS A 596 28.62 32.02 18.66
CA HIS A 596 28.56 32.62 17.33
C HIS A 596 27.76 33.93 17.34
N SER A 597 26.53 33.89 17.84
CA SER A 597 25.66 35.08 17.89
C SER A 597 26.29 36.23 18.67
N SER A 598 26.99 35.91 19.76
CA SER A 598 27.68 36.91 20.58
C SER A 598 28.80 37.62 19.79
N TRP A 599 29.66 36.85 19.12
CA TRP A 599 30.75 37.43 18.31
C TRP A 599 30.25 38.15 17.06
N VAL A 600 29.18 37.66 16.43
CA VAL A 600 28.54 38.33 15.30
C VAL A 600 27.99 39.69 15.72
N SER A 601 27.34 39.76 16.90
CA SER A 601 26.84 41.02 17.44
C SER A 601 27.95 42.05 17.66
N VAL A 602 29.15 41.63 18.09
CA VAL A 602 30.30 42.55 18.29
C VAL A 602 30.68 43.23 16.98
N LEU A 603 30.77 42.47 15.89
CA LEU A 603 31.11 43.01 14.56
C LEU A 603 29.99 43.86 13.95
N GLN A 604 28.72 43.45 14.14
CA GLN A 604 27.57 44.18 13.61
C GLN A 604 27.37 45.53 14.30
N LYS A 605 27.55 45.58 15.63
CA LYS A 605 27.49 46.83 16.42
C LYS A 605 28.72 47.72 16.23
N ARG A 606 29.77 47.19 15.59
CA ARG A 606 31.08 47.83 15.44
C ARG A 606 31.75 48.13 16.78
N ASP A 607 31.47 47.31 17.79
CA ASP A 607 32.12 47.37 19.10
C ASP A 607 33.59 46.95 18.99
N ASP A 608 33.93 46.17 17.95
CA ASP A 608 35.30 45.83 17.59
C ASP A 608 35.45 45.61 16.06
N THR A 609 36.68 45.45 15.62
CA THR A 609 37.11 45.23 14.24
C THR A 609 37.42 43.76 13.96
N GLY A 610 37.54 43.39 12.68
CA GLY A 610 37.92 42.03 12.29
C GLY A 610 39.23 41.56 12.91
N ALA A 611 40.24 42.43 13.01
CA ALA A 611 41.51 42.16 13.66
C ALA A 611 41.36 42.01 15.18
N GLY A 612 40.54 42.82 15.85
CA GLY A 612 40.29 42.71 17.29
C GLY A 612 39.53 41.45 17.68
N VAL A 613 38.47 41.11 16.94
CA VAL A 613 37.76 39.84 17.12
C VAL A 613 38.69 38.66 16.83
N ALA A 614 39.44 38.69 15.73
CA ALA A 614 40.37 37.62 15.41
C ALA A 614 41.50 37.47 16.45
N TRP A 615 41.95 38.57 17.06
CA TRP A 615 42.88 38.53 18.20
C TRP A 615 42.29 37.74 19.37
N GLY A 616 41.01 37.98 19.68
CA GLY A 616 40.28 37.24 20.71
C GLY A 616 40.28 35.73 20.49
N PHE A 617 40.17 35.27 19.23
CA PHE A 617 40.24 33.85 18.87
C PHE A 617 41.67 33.31 18.90
N VAL A 618 42.61 33.97 18.21
CA VAL A 618 43.99 33.52 18.04
C VAL A 618 44.73 33.41 19.38
N PHE A 619 44.48 34.33 20.30
CA PHE A 619 45.13 34.37 21.62
C PHE A 619 44.20 33.91 22.76
N SER A 620 43.07 33.27 22.41
CA SER A 620 42.15 32.65 23.38
C SER A 620 42.85 31.59 24.22
N THR A 621 42.28 31.31 25.40
CA THR A 621 42.68 30.16 26.22
C THR A 621 42.52 28.84 25.45
N GLU A 622 41.54 28.74 24.56
CA GLU A 622 41.30 27.55 23.74
C GLU A 622 42.49 27.25 22.81
N VAL A 623 42.96 28.24 22.03
CA VAL A 623 44.15 28.06 21.16
C VAL A 623 45.41 27.78 21.99
N LYS A 624 45.58 28.47 23.12
CA LYS A 624 46.73 28.25 24.02
C LYS A 624 46.78 26.80 24.51
N ASN A 625 45.63 26.23 24.90
CA ASN A 625 45.53 24.85 25.37
C ASN A 625 45.80 23.82 24.27
N GLN A 626 45.73 24.19 22.99
CA GLN A 626 46.07 23.30 21.88
C GLN A 626 47.57 23.14 21.66
N ASN A 627 48.43 23.89 22.36
CA ASN A 627 49.91 23.76 22.32
C ASN A 627 50.48 23.72 20.89
N LEU A 628 49.93 24.56 19.99
CA LEU A 628 50.32 24.57 18.58
C LEU A 628 51.83 24.81 18.42
N SER A 629 52.49 24.04 17.55
CA SER A 629 53.86 24.33 17.09
C SER A 629 53.88 25.65 16.30
N ASN A 630 55.06 26.25 16.12
CA ASN A 630 55.21 27.46 15.29
C ASN A 630 54.69 27.23 13.86
N THR A 631 55.00 26.07 13.29
CA THR A 631 54.51 25.67 11.96
C THR A 631 52.99 25.58 11.90
N GLU A 632 52.35 24.91 12.85
CA GLU A 632 50.88 24.76 12.84
C GLU A 632 50.16 26.08 13.14
N PHE A 633 50.73 26.91 14.01
CA PHE A 633 50.22 28.26 14.25
C PHE A 633 50.20 29.08 12.95
N VAL A 634 51.32 29.12 12.21
CA VAL A 634 51.40 29.86 10.95
C VAL A 634 50.45 29.29 9.89
N LYS A 635 50.36 27.96 9.73
CA LYS A 635 49.40 27.34 8.79
C LYS A 635 47.96 27.74 9.07
N ARG A 636 47.54 27.79 10.34
CA ARG A 636 46.19 28.27 10.70
C ARG A 636 45.99 29.73 10.39
N LEU A 637 47.02 30.58 10.56
CA LEU A 637 46.95 31.97 10.14
C LEU A 637 46.79 32.11 8.62
N TYR A 638 47.48 31.29 7.80
CA TYR A 638 47.26 31.28 6.35
C TYR A 638 45.82 30.92 5.99
N ARG A 639 45.29 29.82 6.52
CA ARG A 639 43.89 29.43 6.30
C ARG A 639 42.90 30.46 6.79
N THR A 640 43.17 31.11 7.92
CA THR A 640 42.23 32.04 8.56
C THR A 640 42.26 33.43 7.93
N PHE A 641 43.42 33.96 7.58
CA PHE A 641 43.59 35.36 7.17
C PHE A 641 43.83 35.54 5.67
N LEU A 642 44.22 34.49 4.94
CA LEU A 642 44.60 34.55 3.52
C LEU A 642 43.79 33.59 2.63
N ASP A 643 42.94 32.74 3.22
CA ASP A 643 42.08 31.79 2.51
C ASP A 643 42.81 30.77 1.61
N ARG A 644 44.01 30.39 2.03
CA ARG A 644 44.84 29.43 1.30
C ARG A 644 45.77 28.67 2.23
N GLU A 645 46.32 27.57 1.74
CA GLU A 645 47.45 26.92 2.40
C GLU A 645 48.72 27.78 2.26
N ALA A 646 49.62 27.61 3.24
CA ALA A 646 50.91 28.28 3.21
C ALA A 646 51.79 27.71 2.09
N ASP A 647 52.39 28.58 1.28
CA ASP A 647 53.46 28.18 0.38
C ASP A 647 54.76 27.90 1.15
N SER A 648 55.63 27.04 0.60
CA SER A 648 56.81 26.55 1.33
C SER A 648 57.77 27.67 1.74
N ALA A 649 57.94 28.69 0.90
CA ALA A 649 58.86 29.80 1.16
C ALA A 649 58.31 30.74 2.23
N GLY A 650 57.04 31.14 2.12
CA GLY A 650 56.35 31.98 3.10
C GLY A 650 56.25 31.31 4.46
N LEU A 651 55.86 30.03 4.50
CA LEU A 651 55.84 29.25 5.74
C LEU A 651 57.22 29.23 6.42
N SER A 652 58.27 28.91 5.66
CA SER A 652 59.64 28.87 6.18
C SER A 652 60.09 30.24 6.71
N SER A 653 59.75 31.33 6.02
CA SER A 653 60.08 32.69 6.43
C SER A 653 59.44 33.07 7.77
N TRP A 654 58.12 32.85 7.91
CA TRP A 654 57.40 33.17 9.15
C TRP A 654 57.81 32.29 10.33
N VAL A 655 57.99 30.99 10.10
CA VAL A 655 58.44 30.06 11.14
C VAL A 655 59.85 30.42 11.59
N LYS A 656 60.75 30.77 10.67
CA LYS A 656 62.11 31.23 11.01
C LYS A 656 62.09 32.49 11.86
N GLN A 657 61.16 33.42 11.66
CA GLN A 657 61.02 34.59 12.52
C GLN A 657 60.62 34.20 13.95
N LEU A 658 59.62 33.33 14.11
CA LEU A 658 59.22 32.80 15.41
C LEU A 658 60.37 32.07 16.12
N ASP A 659 61.12 31.25 15.38
CA ASP A 659 62.27 30.52 15.91
C ASP A 659 63.43 31.44 16.30
N ASN A 660 63.48 32.66 15.75
CA ASN A 660 64.40 33.74 16.12
C ASN A 660 63.83 34.74 17.13
N GLY A 661 62.76 34.37 17.86
CA GLY A 661 62.26 35.13 18.99
C GLY A 661 61.24 36.23 18.67
N ILE A 662 60.81 36.36 17.41
CA ILE A 662 59.65 37.20 17.08
C ILE A 662 58.40 36.62 17.75
N SER A 663 57.58 37.51 18.32
CA SER A 663 56.38 37.11 19.04
C SER A 663 55.27 36.63 18.11
N ARG A 664 54.38 35.76 18.61
CA ARG A 664 53.18 35.35 17.83
C ARG A 664 52.26 36.52 17.55
N GLU A 665 52.25 37.51 18.44
CA GLU A 665 51.53 38.78 18.30
C GLU A 665 52.03 39.59 17.10
N MET A 666 53.35 39.66 16.90
CA MET A 666 53.96 40.34 15.76
C MET A 666 53.73 39.58 14.45
N ILE A 667 53.79 38.25 14.46
CA ILE A 667 53.40 37.43 13.30
C ILE A 667 51.92 37.64 12.98
N PHE A 668 51.03 37.57 13.98
CA PHE A 668 49.61 37.85 13.80
C PHE A 668 49.38 39.23 13.18
N LYS A 669 50.07 40.27 13.66
CA LYS A 669 50.01 41.62 13.05
C LYS A 669 50.37 41.59 11.56
N GLY A 670 51.40 40.84 11.16
CA GLY A 670 51.74 40.68 9.74
C GLY A 670 50.58 40.12 8.89
N PHE A 671 49.86 39.14 9.40
CA PHE A 671 48.70 38.55 8.72
C PHE A 671 47.45 39.46 8.78
N ALA A 672 47.13 39.96 9.97
CA ALA A 672 45.98 40.82 10.24
C ALA A 672 46.10 42.21 9.60
N GLU A 673 47.30 42.64 9.19
CA GLU A 673 47.53 43.89 8.46
C GLU A 673 47.90 43.70 6.99
N SER A 674 47.79 42.48 6.48
CA SER A 674 48.02 42.19 5.06
C SER A 674 46.90 42.73 4.14
N ALA A 675 47.25 42.94 2.88
CA ALA A 675 46.28 43.28 1.83
C ALA A 675 45.28 42.13 1.57
N GLU A 676 45.74 40.88 1.71
CA GLU A 676 44.89 39.68 1.60
C GLU A 676 43.80 39.69 2.67
N PHE A 677 44.17 39.87 3.94
CA PHE A 677 43.18 39.93 5.02
C PHE A 677 42.28 41.16 4.92
N THR A 678 42.79 42.29 4.43
CA THR A 678 41.95 43.45 4.12
C THR A 678 40.87 43.09 3.10
N SER A 679 41.21 42.28 2.09
CA SER A 679 40.26 41.80 1.08
C SER A 679 39.25 40.82 1.66
N ILE A 680 39.68 39.92 2.56
CA ILE A 680 38.78 39.05 3.31
C ILE A 680 37.78 39.85 4.17
N CYS A 681 38.25 40.81 4.95
CA CYS A 681 37.33 41.62 5.77
C CYS A 681 36.31 42.37 4.89
N ARG A 682 36.72 42.88 3.72
CA ARG A 682 35.80 43.52 2.77
C ARG A 682 34.77 42.55 2.20
N SER A 683 35.15 41.31 1.86
CA SER A 683 34.19 40.33 1.33
C SER A 683 33.12 39.95 2.36
N TYR A 684 33.47 39.99 3.65
CA TYR A 684 32.52 39.83 4.75
C TYR A 684 31.85 41.15 5.21
N GLY A 685 32.09 42.27 4.53
CA GLY A 685 31.46 43.56 4.87
C GLY A 685 31.85 44.13 6.24
N ILE A 686 32.99 43.72 6.81
CA ILE A 686 33.48 44.17 8.12
C ILE A 686 34.71 45.06 8.01
N THR A 687 34.92 45.91 9.01
CA THR A 687 36.12 46.75 9.10
C THR A 687 37.29 45.94 9.63
N ARG A 688 38.42 45.90 8.90
CA ARG A 688 39.62 45.15 9.30
C ARG A 688 40.18 45.58 10.67
N GLY A 689 40.30 46.88 10.91
CA GLY A 689 40.99 47.42 12.10
C GLY A 689 42.50 47.28 12.04
N ASN A 690 43.21 47.64 13.10
CA ASN A 690 44.67 47.57 13.19
C ASN A 690 45.09 46.89 14.49
N VAL A 691 46.28 46.27 14.48
CA VAL A 691 46.85 45.61 15.64
C VAL A 691 47.85 46.56 16.29
N ASN A 692 47.53 47.03 17.50
CA ASN A 692 48.42 47.88 18.27
C ASN A 692 49.26 47.01 19.22
N LEU A 693 50.57 46.95 18.98
CA LEU A 693 51.52 46.27 19.87
C LEU A 693 52.36 47.35 20.53
N ALA A 694 52.35 47.43 21.86
CA ALA A 694 53.09 48.45 22.62
C ALA A 694 54.37 47.91 23.27
N ALA A 695 54.54 46.59 23.32
CA ALA A 695 55.72 45.99 23.95
C ALA A 695 56.98 46.34 23.13
N PRO A 696 58.11 46.67 23.77
CA PRO A 696 59.34 47.03 23.06
C PRO A 696 59.79 45.97 22.06
N ARG A 697 59.70 44.67 22.41
CA ARG A 697 60.07 43.57 21.50
C ARG A 697 59.23 43.51 20.21
N ASP A 698 58.08 44.18 20.17
CA ASP A 698 57.16 44.14 19.04
C ASP A 698 57.23 45.42 18.17
N GLN A 699 58.11 46.37 18.51
CA GLN A 699 58.27 47.62 17.74
C GLN A 699 59.20 47.47 16.53
N ASN A 700 60.20 46.59 16.63
CA ASN A 700 61.18 46.37 15.57
C ASN A 700 61.67 44.92 15.60
N ALA A 701 61.38 44.16 14.54
CA ALA A 701 61.73 42.75 14.43
C ALA A 701 63.26 42.51 14.46
N GLY A 702 64.03 43.40 13.83
CA GLY A 702 65.48 43.32 13.79
C GLY A 702 66.11 43.48 15.18
N VAL A 703 65.65 44.46 15.96
CA VAL A 703 66.05 44.66 17.36
C VAL A 703 65.80 43.38 18.18
N THR A 704 64.60 42.83 18.07
CA THR A 704 64.21 41.63 18.82
C THR A 704 65.02 40.42 18.44
N MET A 705 65.22 40.18 17.14
CA MET A 705 66.04 39.07 16.67
C MET A 705 67.51 39.24 17.08
N PHE A 706 68.05 40.46 17.10
CA PHE A 706 69.41 40.72 17.57
C PHE A 706 69.57 40.40 19.07
N VAL A 707 68.64 40.89 19.90
CA VAL A 707 68.65 40.59 21.35
C VAL A 707 68.46 39.09 21.59
N PHE A 708 67.51 38.45 20.91
CA PHE A 708 67.27 37.01 21.02
C PHE A 708 68.51 36.21 20.61
N ARG A 709 69.19 36.65 19.56
CA ARG A 709 70.48 36.08 19.13
C ARG A 709 71.53 36.19 20.23
N CYS A 710 71.62 37.30 20.95
CA CYS A 710 72.53 37.42 22.10
C CYS A 710 72.19 36.39 23.19
N TYR A 711 70.92 36.21 23.55
CA TYR A 711 70.50 35.15 24.47
C TYR A 711 70.92 33.75 23.98
N GLN A 712 70.63 33.40 22.72
CA GLN A 712 70.95 32.07 22.21
C GLN A 712 72.46 31.83 22.06
N LYS A 713 73.18 32.76 21.43
CA LYS A 713 74.60 32.57 21.08
C LYS A 713 75.53 32.80 22.27
N ALA A 714 75.20 33.73 23.18
CA ALA A 714 76.00 33.98 24.38
C ALA A 714 75.57 33.07 25.55
N LEU A 715 74.28 33.05 25.86
CA LEU A 715 73.76 32.37 27.05
C LEU A 715 73.26 30.95 26.78
N GLY A 716 73.12 30.53 25.52
CA GLY A 716 72.73 29.15 25.19
C GLY A 716 71.30 28.81 25.58
N ARG A 717 70.43 29.81 25.73
CA ARG A 717 69.01 29.65 26.07
C ARG A 717 68.15 30.65 25.33
N ASN A 718 66.84 30.41 25.31
CA ASN A 718 65.88 31.38 24.81
C ASN A 718 65.68 32.51 25.82
N ALA A 719 65.37 33.70 25.30
CA ALA A 719 64.99 34.85 26.10
C ALA A 719 63.62 34.60 26.76
N ASP A 720 63.46 35.04 28.00
CA ASP A 720 62.13 35.24 28.57
C ASP A 720 61.55 36.58 28.07
N THR A 721 60.22 36.70 28.15
CA THR A 721 59.47 37.84 27.64
C THR A 721 59.90 39.18 28.26
N SER A 722 60.25 39.19 29.55
CA SER A 722 60.66 40.40 30.27
C SER A 722 62.06 40.83 29.85
N GLY A 723 63.00 39.89 29.81
CA GLY A 723 64.36 40.11 29.35
C GLY A 723 64.41 40.65 27.92
N LEU A 724 63.64 40.06 27.00
CA LEU A 724 63.58 40.50 25.61
C LEU A 724 63.04 41.93 25.48
N ASN A 725 61.98 42.26 26.23
CA ASN A 725 61.43 43.63 26.25
C ASN A 725 62.43 44.65 26.80
N ASN A 726 63.11 44.33 27.90
CA ASN A 726 64.04 45.25 28.54
C ASN A 726 65.21 45.61 27.61
N TRP A 727 65.84 44.60 27.03
CA TRP A 727 66.96 44.80 26.10
C TRP A 727 66.53 45.42 24.77
N ALA A 728 65.37 45.04 24.24
CA ALA A 728 64.83 45.69 23.04
C ALA A 728 64.56 47.18 23.29
N ASN A 729 64.01 47.54 24.45
CA ASN A 729 63.75 48.93 24.81
C ASN A 729 65.04 49.76 24.88
N VAL A 730 66.12 49.19 25.42
CA VAL A 730 67.42 49.86 25.50
C VAL A 730 67.96 50.21 24.10
N LEU A 731 67.83 49.31 23.12
CA LEU A 731 68.24 49.56 21.73
C LEU A 731 67.31 50.56 21.04
N LEU A 732 65.99 50.41 21.20
CA LEU A 732 64.99 51.29 20.59
C LEU A 732 65.08 52.74 21.07
N THR A 733 65.46 52.94 22.33
CA THR A 733 65.66 54.27 22.92
C THR A 733 67.07 54.83 22.68
N HIS A 734 67.90 54.09 21.93
CA HIS A 734 69.32 54.42 21.70
C HIS A 734 70.13 54.64 22.99
N LYS A 735 69.68 54.06 24.10
CA LYS A 735 70.37 54.17 25.40
C LYS A 735 71.69 53.40 25.40
N GLU A 736 71.73 52.27 24.70
CA GLU A 736 72.96 51.51 24.46
C GLU A 736 73.05 51.11 22.98
N THR A 737 74.29 50.96 22.51
CA THR A 737 74.62 50.44 21.19
C THR A 737 74.51 48.90 21.15
N PRO A 738 74.40 48.29 19.95
CA PRO A 738 74.45 46.83 19.80
C PRO A 738 75.70 46.19 20.45
N LYS A 739 76.84 46.88 20.41
CA LYS A 739 78.08 46.48 21.11
C LYS A 739 77.89 46.46 22.63
N GLN A 740 77.30 47.50 23.22
CA GLN A 740 77.06 47.58 24.66
C GLN A 740 76.02 46.55 25.14
N VAL A 741 74.98 46.30 24.35
CA VAL A 741 74.04 45.22 24.64
C VAL A 741 74.75 43.87 24.61
N ALA A 742 75.53 43.58 23.56
CA ALA A 742 76.30 42.33 23.49
C ALA A 742 77.29 42.20 24.66
N HIS A 743 77.92 43.31 25.08
CA HIS A 743 78.75 43.37 26.29
C HIS A 743 77.97 42.95 27.53
N GLY A 744 76.77 43.51 27.72
CA GLY A 744 75.86 43.18 28.81
C GLY A 744 75.51 41.69 28.90
N PHE A 745 75.47 40.97 27.78
CA PHE A 745 75.33 39.51 27.76
C PHE A 745 76.63 38.77 28.09
N ILE A 746 77.74 39.14 27.44
CA ILE A 746 79.03 38.44 27.56
C ILE A 746 79.64 38.57 28.96
N PHE A 747 79.42 39.69 29.63
CA PHE A 747 79.92 39.94 30.98
C PHE A 747 78.82 39.91 32.03
N SER A 748 77.65 39.38 31.70
CA SER A 748 76.54 39.20 32.64
C SER A 748 76.93 38.29 33.81
N PRO A 749 76.30 38.45 34.99
CA PRO A 749 76.42 37.50 36.09
C PRO A 749 76.14 36.04 35.67
N GLU A 750 75.17 35.84 34.76
CA GLU A 750 74.83 34.53 34.21
C GLU A 750 75.96 33.95 33.34
N MET A 751 76.62 34.78 32.54
CA MET A 751 77.74 34.32 31.74
C MET A 751 78.98 34.00 32.60
N ASN A 752 79.21 34.79 33.64
CA ASN A 752 80.30 34.58 34.59
C ASN A 752 80.12 33.29 35.40
N SER A 753 78.89 32.96 35.79
CA SER A 753 78.61 31.74 36.58
C SER A 753 78.87 30.44 35.81
N LYS A 754 78.98 30.49 34.47
CA LYS A 754 79.35 29.33 33.65
C LYS A 754 80.81 28.89 33.81
N ASN A 755 81.67 29.70 34.45
CA ASN A 755 83.08 29.39 34.68
C ASN A 755 83.83 28.91 33.43
N LEU A 756 83.51 29.47 32.26
CA LEU A 756 84.10 29.04 30.99
C LEU A 756 85.62 29.18 31.01
N SER A 757 86.32 28.21 30.44
CA SER A 757 87.74 28.36 30.09
C SER A 757 87.93 29.49 29.06
N ASN A 758 89.15 30.01 28.93
CA ASN A 758 89.45 31.04 27.93
C ASN A 758 89.11 30.58 26.50
N ARG A 759 89.33 29.30 26.21
CA ARG A 759 89.01 28.69 24.92
C ARG A 759 87.51 28.62 24.67
N GLU A 760 86.72 28.23 25.66
CA GLU A 760 85.25 28.20 25.55
C GLU A 760 84.67 29.61 25.45
N PHE A 761 85.22 30.57 26.20
CA PHE A 761 84.85 31.99 26.10
C PHE A 761 85.07 32.52 24.68
N ILE A 762 86.23 32.24 24.07
CA ILE A 762 86.51 32.64 22.68
C ILE A 762 85.53 31.97 21.70
N LYS A 763 85.20 30.69 21.87
CA LYS A 763 84.19 30.01 21.03
C LYS A 763 82.82 30.69 21.11
N VAL A 764 82.41 31.16 22.29
CA VAL A 764 81.19 31.97 22.43
C VAL A 764 81.31 33.28 21.66
N LEU A 765 82.45 33.98 21.72
CA LEU A 765 82.64 35.21 20.93
C LEU A 765 82.57 34.95 19.42
N TYR A 766 83.14 33.85 18.91
CA TYR A 766 83.00 33.49 17.50
C TYR A 766 81.52 33.32 17.10
N ARG A 767 80.73 32.61 17.92
CA ARG A 767 79.29 32.43 17.68
C ARG A 767 78.53 33.74 17.76
N VAL A 768 78.86 34.62 18.72
CA VAL A 768 78.13 35.88 18.96
C VAL A 768 78.55 36.99 17.98
N PHE A 769 79.81 37.09 17.59
CA PHE A 769 80.28 38.24 16.81
C PHE A 769 80.52 37.91 15.34
N LEU A 770 80.67 36.64 14.99
CA LEU A 770 81.02 36.21 13.62
C LEU A 770 80.05 35.17 13.03
N ASP A 771 79.05 34.75 13.80
CA ASP A 771 78.04 33.74 13.43
C ASP A 771 78.59 32.41 12.89
N ARG A 772 79.75 31.99 13.40
CA ARG A 772 80.42 30.74 13.02
C ARG A 772 81.14 30.11 14.19
N GLU A 773 81.48 28.84 14.07
CA GLU A 773 82.44 28.21 14.99
C GLU A 773 83.85 28.74 14.72
N ALA A 774 84.68 28.74 15.77
CA ALA A 774 86.09 29.10 15.64
C ALA A 774 86.84 28.04 14.81
N ASP A 775 87.57 28.48 13.79
CA ASP A 775 88.54 27.63 13.12
C ASP A 775 89.78 27.44 14.02
N SER A 776 90.51 26.34 13.84
CA SER A 776 91.60 25.95 14.74
C SER A 776 92.69 27.03 14.84
N ALA A 777 93.03 27.67 13.73
CA ALA A 777 94.08 28.70 13.71
C ALA A 777 93.62 29.99 14.42
N GLY A 778 92.41 30.46 14.10
CA GLY A 778 91.82 31.64 14.71
C GLY A 778 91.57 31.45 16.22
N LEU A 779 91.16 30.26 16.65
CA LEU A 779 90.97 29.95 18.07
C LEU A 779 92.30 30.05 18.84
N GLU A 780 93.34 29.38 18.37
CA GLU A 780 94.63 29.35 19.05
C GLU A 780 95.31 30.73 19.06
N SER A 781 95.11 31.54 18.01
CA SER A 781 95.59 32.93 18.00
C SER A 781 94.98 33.76 19.12
N TRP A 782 93.66 33.69 19.33
CA TRP A 782 93.00 34.43 20.41
C TRP A 782 93.28 33.85 21.80
N VAL A 783 93.48 32.53 21.91
CA VAL A 783 93.88 31.91 23.19
C VAL A 783 95.25 32.42 23.61
N ARG A 784 96.21 32.53 22.68
CA ARG A 784 97.55 33.10 22.95
C ARG A 784 97.46 34.52 23.52
N VAL A 785 96.56 35.35 22.99
CA VAL A 785 96.34 36.72 23.46
C VAL A 785 95.93 36.75 24.95
N LEU A 786 95.12 35.79 25.40
CA LEU A 786 94.72 35.68 26.82
C LEU A 786 95.78 35.01 27.70
N GLU A 787 96.38 33.91 27.24
CA GLU A 787 97.21 33.04 28.08
C GLU A 787 98.70 33.40 28.08
N GLN A 788 99.24 33.91 26.97
CA GLN A 788 100.67 34.22 26.83
C GLN A 788 100.95 35.73 26.84
N GLU A 789 100.08 36.54 26.21
CA GLU A 789 100.26 37.99 26.12
C GLU A 789 99.62 38.74 27.32
N GLY A 790 98.93 38.03 28.21
CA GLY A 790 98.37 38.57 29.46
C GLY A 790 97.25 39.58 29.29
N LYS A 791 96.57 39.62 28.12
CA LYS A 791 95.44 40.53 27.89
C LYS A 791 94.17 40.05 28.59
N SER A 792 93.27 40.98 28.89
CA SER A 792 92.00 40.67 29.53
C SER A 792 90.96 40.10 28.54
N ARG A 793 89.95 39.40 29.06
CA ARG A 793 88.77 39.00 28.26
C ARG A 793 88.04 40.19 27.63
N GLU A 794 88.06 41.34 28.31
CA GLU A 794 87.55 42.61 27.79
C GLU A 794 88.32 43.07 26.54
N HIS A 795 89.65 42.92 26.52
CA HIS A 795 90.45 43.25 25.34
C HIS A 795 90.08 42.35 24.15
N VAL A 796 89.94 41.04 24.37
CA VAL A 796 89.54 40.10 23.31
C VAL A 796 88.11 40.38 22.85
N PHE A 797 87.17 40.63 23.76
CA PHE A 797 85.81 41.05 23.42
C PHE A 797 85.81 42.23 22.45
N ASN A 798 86.57 43.29 22.74
CA ASN A 798 86.64 44.46 21.87
C ASN A 798 87.18 44.12 20.47
N GLY A 799 88.15 43.21 20.37
CA GLY A 799 88.64 42.72 19.07
C GLY A 799 87.55 42.08 18.20
N PHE A 800 86.59 41.37 18.81
CA PHE A 800 85.44 40.81 18.09
C PHE A 800 84.33 41.85 17.88
N ALA A 801 84.01 42.65 18.89
CA ALA A 801 82.92 43.62 18.87
C ALA A 801 83.19 44.83 17.98
N ASP A 802 84.45 45.15 17.69
CA ASP A 802 84.84 46.22 16.77
C ASP A 802 85.16 45.70 15.36
N SER A 803 84.94 44.40 15.11
CA SER A 803 85.20 43.78 13.81
C SER A 803 84.21 44.26 12.73
N PRO A 804 84.66 44.44 11.47
CA PRO A 804 83.77 44.69 10.34
C PRO A 804 82.69 43.62 10.17
N GLU A 805 82.98 42.38 10.54
CA GLU A 805 82.06 41.25 10.50
C GLU A 805 80.91 41.44 11.49
N PHE A 806 81.19 41.85 12.73
CA PHE A 806 80.12 42.14 13.69
C PHE A 806 79.27 43.33 13.24
N GLN A 807 79.89 44.38 12.68
CA GLN A 807 79.16 45.50 12.09
C GLN A 807 78.19 45.04 10.98
N LYS A 808 78.61 44.09 10.12
CA LYS A 808 77.73 43.49 9.11
C LYS A 808 76.59 42.68 9.72
N ILE A 809 76.84 41.93 10.80
CA ILE A 809 75.78 41.20 11.52
C ILE A 809 74.76 42.18 12.09
N VAL A 810 75.21 43.21 12.79
CA VAL A 810 74.33 44.25 13.36
C VAL A 810 73.50 44.92 12.27
N ALA A 811 74.13 45.33 11.16
CA ALA A 811 73.44 45.93 10.02
C ALA A 811 72.39 44.99 9.38
N SER A 812 72.60 43.67 9.43
CA SER A 812 71.59 42.69 8.94
C SER A 812 70.29 42.68 9.75
N TYR A 813 70.32 43.22 10.97
CA TYR A 813 69.16 43.47 11.82
C TYR A 813 68.61 44.90 11.68
N GLY A 814 69.17 45.72 10.79
CA GLY A 814 68.76 47.12 10.60
C GLY A 814 69.12 48.04 11.77
N LEU A 815 70.21 47.71 12.49
CA LEU A 815 70.72 48.43 13.65
C LEU A 815 72.01 49.21 13.36
#